data_AF-A0A9P6BEX7-F1
#
_entry.id   AF-A0A9P6BEX7-F1
#
_cell.length_a   1.000
_cell.length_b   1.000
_cell.length_c   1.000
_cell.angle_alpha   90.00
_cell.angle_beta   90.00
_cell.angle_gamma   90.00
#
_symmetry.space_group_name_H-M   'P 1'
#
loop_
_entity.id
_entity.type
_entity.pdbx_description
1 polymer ?
#
loop_
_entity_poly.entity_id
_entity_poly.type
_entity_poly.pdbx_seq_one_letter_code
_entity_poly.pdbx_strand_id
1 'polypeptide(L)'
;MGSNEKDDSTVLDLGVLNAQGQPRPPVHSSTQPYPPDPSKKECPRHVDGHPPNKLTTRDLGNKRTVYLLYGSDVALFDSILSFKNTNPDKTVEEAIDAFSEHQGADALANIIYRTQAFDMVLKYHIPEYLRKVPDTPPVIGLQPTVSDIEIDSTSSAARARKNEKQRQHQEAQQRENMKPAPATKNDDEKDIEAAASDPKIQKEEKLERFRMRFRKAVLRENVIIEEEPNVDGEEMYLKLYAPFWRLCIEAERLRYKVELTHFETAQERPAATAAEGWWAKNFRRFLHKFDNVSLPLRAESLLFKASKLRQYALAEKQRKWSDIVRHGGGIKADGSGVGSQMGSDGKDGFFGTARRGNLIESIIIYCKIRTKRSDRHALKYVMDRKAFTDMFTLHDGSYKSKVMPTPNRRTLLYNTWVRSRGDQPLEEIRFYYGEKIALYFAWIGHYTRWLFYAAIAGFLFLIYGMINYFLSKQNPSGGVSAQLVSIFDNALTLPYALFMAIWSSMFVEYWKRKNSILAYQWNTLDFEQRERARPEFKPTSTRISPVTGKKELYYPRYKQLVSIVISVMVVLISIAIVIVSVGSLLLFNIYLKGQSQLGAYTISVIIALMNLVVILILGTVYATLAKILTDNENHRRLTQYEDALIIKRFLFDFVNFYSALVYIAFFKEFANTTDIVGRNDSCQNDSCMGELTIQLAIVFVGKQFLNQFQELGVPQLKRLWNAKSELAEKANLKGKYRSKDMAKPPQWVKDGLLPPFDNTMFEEYRELVVQFGFCTLFVTAFPIAPIFALINNVMEIRVDAYKLLTQHRRPIAQGAQDIGSWETILMMLSHISVLTNACLIAFQSTWMEQNVFMKLPGVEAANGNGFNYALLTVRLLFIFIFEHVVVFIKIGIANLVRDMPRTVKLAIERESYYTRLALDEVEPAIDETLEDLDADDDESEDDDDNNDWFSRFKKDSNSDEEDNPDEKAGMGIPEETAAENDEELEALIKAGGCGCAAHGDGIIGTSKGGFEGTWMSRFKPETQAALKRRQRRRRKQNIAKTSA
;
A
#
# COMPACT_ATOMS: atom_id res chain seq x y z
N MET A 1 3.12 54.27 -16.28
CA MET A 1 2.85 55.65 -15.83
C MET A 1 1.59 56.12 -16.53
N GLY A 2 0.60 56.58 -15.75
CA GLY A 2 -0.60 57.34 -16.15
C GLY A 2 -1.57 56.67 -17.14
N SER A 3 -2.88 56.82 -17.10
CA SER A 3 -3.81 57.51 -16.19
C SER A 3 -5.23 57.31 -16.76
N ASN A 4 -6.17 56.94 -15.88
CA ASN A 4 -7.57 57.37 -15.80
C ASN A 4 -8.60 57.26 -16.96
N GLU A 5 -9.83 56.99 -16.48
CA GLU A 5 -11.18 57.18 -17.09
C GLU A 5 -11.63 56.16 -18.13
N LYS A 6 -12.91 55.83 -18.28
CA LYS A 6 -14.16 55.80 -17.48
C LYS A 6 -15.10 54.92 -18.34
N ASP A 7 -16.14 54.38 -17.71
CA ASP A 7 -17.36 53.80 -18.28
C ASP A 7 -17.54 53.82 -19.82
N ASP A 8 -17.75 52.64 -20.42
CA ASP A 8 -18.98 52.43 -21.19
C ASP A 8 -19.18 50.95 -21.58
N SER A 9 -20.42 50.52 -21.38
CA SER A 9 -20.99 49.29 -21.88
C SER A 9 -21.07 49.30 -23.41
N THR A 10 -20.46 48.33 -24.08
CA THR A 10 -20.89 47.86 -25.41
C THR A 10 -20.37 46.44 -25.63
N VAL A 11 -21.26 45.47 -25.41
CA VAL A 11 -21.07 44.10 -25.89
C VAL A 11 -21.32 44.13 -27.40
N LEU A 12 -20.27 43.86 -28.18
CA LEU A 12 -20.35 43.58 -29.62
C LEU A 12 -21.13 42.28 -29.81
N ASP A 13 -22.38 42.43 -30.25
CA ASP A 13 -23.28 41.33 -30.60
C ASP A 13 -22.99 40.89 -32.04
N LEU A 14 -22.25 39.79 -32.20
CA LEU A 14 -22.06 39.13 -33.49
C LEU A 14 -23.33 38.32 -33.81
N GLY A 15 -24.26 38.95 -34.52
CA GLY A 15 -25.48 38.33 -35.03
C GLY A 15 -25.18 37.22 -36.04
N VAL A 16 -25.43 35.96 -35.66
CA VAL A 16 -25.42 34.81 -36.58
C VAL A 16 -26.74 34.76 -37.33
N LEU A 17 -26.72 35.16 -38.60
CA LEU A 17 -27.83 34.96 -39.55
C LEU A 17 -27.92 33.48 -39.97
N ASN A 18 -29.12 33.01 -40.29
CA ASN A 18 -29.29 31.71 -40.96
C ASN A 18 -29.00 31.83 -42.46
N ALA A 19 -28.88 30.69 -43.16
CA ALA A 19 -28.48 30.59 -44.58
C ALA A 19 -29.43 31.25 -45.60
N GLN A 20 -30.46 31.99 -45.16
CA GLN A 20 -31.41 32.73 -46.00
C GLN A 20 -31.65 34.18 -45.52
N GLY A 21 -30.85 34.70 -44.58
CA GLY A 21 -30.79 36.14 -44.30
C GLY A 21 -32.03 36.75 -43.64
N GLN A 22 -32.76 36.02 -42.79
CA GLN A 22 -33.88 36.58 -42.01
C GLN A 22 -33.72 36.38 -40.49
N PRO A 23 -34.18 37.33 -39.65
CA PRO A 23 -34.16 37.19 -38.19
C PRO A 23 -35.23 36.20 -37.69
N ARG A 24 -34.86 35.28 -36.79
CA ARG A 24 -35.81 34.33 -36.18
C ARG A 24 -36.72 35.02 -35.15
N PRO A 25 -38.01 34.69 -35.07
CA PRO A 25 -38.90 35.18 -34.02
C PRO A 25 -38.63 34.49 -32.67
N PRO A 26 -38.99 35.12 -31.54
CA PRO A 26 -38.71 34.61 -30.19
C PRO A 26 -39.62 33.42 -29.85
N VAL A 27 -39.02 32.31 -29.44
CA VAL A 27 -39.74 31.11 -28.97
C VAL A 27 -39.97 31.24 -27.46
N HIS A 28 -41.24 31.28 -27.06
CA HIS A 28 -41.67 31.12 -25.68
C HIS A 28 -41.23 29.75 -25.12
N SER A 29 -40.45 29.75 -24.03
CA SER A 29 -40.04 28.52 -23.34
C SER A 29 -41.15 28.03 -22.40
N SER A 30 -42.01 27.14 -22.89
CA SER A 30 -42.74 26.21 -22.04
C SER A 30 -41.82 25.03 -21.70
N THR A 31 -41.23 25.01 -20.51
CA THR A 31 -40.54 23.83 -19.99
C THR A 31 -41.56 22.76 -19.64
N GLN A 32 -41.77 21.79 -20.55
CA GLN A 32 -42.26 20.47 -20.14
C GLN A 32 -41.12 19.69 -19.48
N PRO A 33 -41.38 18.96 -18.37
CA PRO A 33 -40.38 18.10 -17.76
C PRO A 33 -40.14 16.87 -18.65
N TYR A 34 -38.87 16.55 -18.89
CA TYR A 34 -38.46 15.26 -19.42
C TYR A 34 -38.95 14.13 -18.48
N PRO A 35 -39.33 12.95 -19.02
CA PRO A 35 -39.59 11.79 -18.17
C PRO A 35 -38.29 11.40 -17.44
N PRO A 36 -38.36 11.02 -16.16
CA PRO A 36 -37.19 10.64 -15.40
C PRO A 36 -36.56 9.35 -15.97
N ASP A 37 -35.23 9.38 -16.05
CA ASP A 37 -34.37 8.23 -16.34
C ASP A 37 -34.64 7.08 -15.33
N PRO A 38 -35.02 5.87 -15.77
CA PRO A 38 -35.33 4.74 -14.89
C PRO A 38 -34.12 4.21 -14.11
N SER A 39 -32.89 4.68 -14.37
CA SER A 39 -31.68 4.32 -13.62
C SER A 39 -31.49 5.08 -12.30
N LYS A 40 -32.35 6.05 -11.99
CA LYS A 40 -32.40 6.78 -10.71
C LYS A 40 -33.64 6.40 -9.89
N LYS A 41 -33.79 5.13 -9.53
CA LYS A 41 -34.60 4.80 -8.34
C LYS A 41 -33.74 5.04 -7.09
N GLU A 42 -33.56 6.32 -6.77
CA GLU A 42 -33.26 6.70 -5.38
C GLU A 42 -34.45 6.21 -4.53
N CYS A 43 -34.20 5.39 -3.51
CA CYS A 43 -35.19 5.21 -2.46
C CYS A 43 -35.55 6.60 -1.90
N PRO A 44 -36.82 6.89 -1.62
CA PRO A 44 -37.29 8.27 -1.48
C PRO A 44 -36.61 8.96 -0.29
N ARG A 45 -35.64 9.83 -0.53
CA ARG A 45 -35.28 10.88 0.43
C ARG A 45 -36.25 12.04 0.28
N HIS A 46 -37.52 11.76 0.51
CA HIS A 46 -38.58 12.68 0.92
C HIS A 46 -39.86 11.85 1.00
N VAL A 47 -40.15 11.35 2.20
CA VAL A 47 -41.53 10.99 2.58
C VAL A 47 -42.12 12.26 3.18
N ASP A 48 -43.32 12.65 2.73
CA ASP A 48 -44.06 13.77 3.31
C ASP A 48 -44.27 13.51 4.82
N GLY A 49 -43.82 14.45 5.67
CA GLY A 49 -43.95 14.36 7.14
C GLY A 49 -42.66 14.34 7.96
N HIS A 50 -41.47 14.35 7.35
CA HIS A 50 -40.20 14.46 8.10
C HIS A 50 -39.90 15.89 8.59
N PRO A 51 -39.25 16.07 9.76
CA PRO A 51 -38.85 17.39 10.25
C PRO A 51 -37.87 18.08 9.29
N PRO A 52 -37.80 19.43 9.27
CA PRO A 52 -36.90 20.16 8.37
C PRO A 52 -35.43 19.84 8.68
N ASN A 53 -34.60 19.81 7.64
CA ASN A 53 -33.15 19.57 7.76
C ASN A 53 -32.51 20.66 8.63
N LYS A 54 -32.25 20.31 9.88
CA LYS A 54 -31.74 21.19 10.91
C LYS A 54 -30.83 20.39 11.82
N LEU A 55 -29.74 21.01 12.26
CA LEU A 55 -28.84 20.39 13.22
C LEU A 55 -29.62 20.17 14.52
N THR A 56 -29.91 18.90 14.81
CA THR A 56 -30.68 18.45 15.97
C THR A 56 -29.79 17.55 16.81
N THR A 57 -29.85 17.73 18.12
CA THR A 57 -29.11 16.90 19.08
C THR A 57 -30.06 15.99 19.85
N ARG A 58 -29.67 14.74 20.09
CA ARG A 58 -30.41 13.79 20.95
C ARG A 58 -29.49 13.30 22.06
N ASP A 59 -29.99 13.30 23.30
CA ASP A 59 -29.28 12.77 24.45
C ASP A 59 -29.67 11.31 24.69
N LEU A 60 -28.68 10.43 24.85
CA LEU A 60 -28.83 9.00 25.13
C LEU A 60 -28.59 8.66 26.60
N GLY A 61 -28.47 9.67 27.47
CA GLY A 61 -28.11 9.53 28.88
C GLY A 61 -26.60 9.43 29.08
N ASN A 62 -26.13 9.68 30.31
CA ASN A 62 -24.70 9.77 30.67
C ASN A 62 -23.93 10.85 29.89
N LYS A 63 -24.58 11.98 29.57
CA LYS A 63 -23.99 13.08 28.78
C LYS A 63 -23.54 12.64 27.37
N ARG A 64 -24.23 11.66 26.76
CA ARG A 64 -23.97 11.17 25.40
C ARG A 64 -24.84 11.93 24.40
N THR A 65 -24.22 12.72 23.55
CA THR A 65 -24.94 13.56 22.59
C THR A 65 -24.75 13.03 21.17
N VAL A 66 -25.85 12.72 20.48
CA VAL A 66 -25.85 12.38 19.06
C VAL A 66 -26.21 13.60 18.25
N TYR A 67 -25.43 13.90 17.22
CA TYR A 67 -25.70 14.99 16.30
C TYR A 67 -26.30 14.44 15.01
N LEU A 68 -27.46 14.96 14.62
CA LEU A 68 -28.18 14.60 13.40
C LEU A 68 -28.47 15.86 12.59
N LEU A 69 -28.33 15.78 11.27
CA LEU A 69 -28.58 16.93 10.37
C LEU A 69 -29.86 16.77 9.54
N TYR A 70 -30.17 15.54 9.15
CA TYR A 70 -31.31 15.24 8.30
C TYR A 70 -32.53 14.85 9.13
N GLY A 71 -33.70 15.37 8.79
CA GLY A 71 -34.93 15.08 9.53
C GLY A 71 -35.35 13.61 9.46
N SER A 72 -35.00 12.92 8.37
CA SER A 72 -35.16 11.47 8.22
C SER A 72 -34.42 10.68 9.29
N ASP A 73 -33.18 11.06 9.58
CA ASP A 73 -32.32 10.36 10.53
C ASP A 73 -32.82 10.58 11.97
N VAL A 74 -33.43 11.74 12.24
CA VAL A 74 -34.07 12.05 13.52
C VAL A 74 -35.29 11.15 13.76
N ALA A 75 -36.17 11.02 12.77
CA ALA A 75 -37.34 10.15 12.85
C ALA A 75 -36.94 8.66 12.99
N LEU A 76 -35.91 8.25 12.25
CA LEU A 76 -35.36 6.90 12.32
C LEU A 76 -34.74 6.60 13.69
N PHE A 77 -33.98 7.55 14.25
CA PHE A 77 -33.41 7.43 15.59
C PHE A 77 -34.49 7.22 16.66
N ASP A 78 -35.55 8.03 16.63
CA ASP A 78 -36.66 7.91 17.59
C ASP A 78 -37.39 6.57 17.44
N SER A 79 -37.57 6.09 16.22
CA SER A 79 -38.20 4.79 15.92
C SER A 79 -37.38 3.61 16.45
N ILE A 80 -36.06 3.62 16.23
CA ILE A 80 -35.16 2.57 16.74
C ILE A 80 -35.07 2.64 18.27
N LEU A 81 -35.06 3.84 18.86
CA LEU A 81 -35.05 4.00 20.31
C LEU A 81 -36.34 3.45 20.95
N SER A 82 -37.49 3.73 20.34
CA SER A 82 -38.77 3.14 20.74
C SER A 82 -38.74 1.62 20.62
N PHE A 83 -38.22 1.08 19.50
CA PHE A 83 -38.11 -0.36 19.29
C PHE A 83 -37.28 -1.06 20.37
N LYS A 84 -36.13 -0.47 20.76
CA LYS A 84 -35.27 -0.98 21.84
C LYS A 84 -35.98 -0.95 23.18
N ASN A 85 -36.72 0.12 23.48
CA ASN A 85 -37.45 0.25 24.74
C ASN A 85 -38.60 -0.77 24.83
N THR A 86 -39.28 -1.06 23.71
CA THR A 86 -40.32 -2.08 23.65
C THR A 86 -39.77 -3.51 23.65
N ASN A 87 -38.54 -3.72 23.14
CA ASN A 87 -37.92 -5.04 23.00
C ASN A 87 -36.48 -5.06 23.57
N PRO A 88 -36.29 -5.08 24.90
CA PRO A 88 -34.96 -5.02 25.51
C PRO A 88 -34.08 -6.25 25.25
N ASP A 89 -34.69 -7.42 25.01
CA ASP A 89 -33.96 -8.68 24.77
C ASP A 89 -33.45 -8.84 23.34
N LYS A 90 -33.95 -8.01 22.40
CA LYS A 90 -33.58 -8.11 20.99
C LYS A 90 -32.17 -7.60 20.74
N THR A 91 -31.43 -8.29 19.88
CA THR A 91 -30.06 -7.91 19.55
C THR A 91 -30.03 -6.75 18.56
N VAL A 92 -28.83 -6.19 18.37
CA VAL A 92 -28.67 -5.05 17.44
C VAL A 92 -28.87 -5.49 15.99
N GLU A 93 -28.51 -6.73 15.66
CA GLU A 93 -28.73 -7.35 14.35
C GLU A 93 -30.21 -7.35 13.99
N GLU A 94 -31.07 -7.73 14.93
CA GLU A 94 -32.52 -7.76 14.74
C GLU A 94 -33.11 -6.36 14.56
N ALA A 95 -32.54 -5.36 15.24
CA ALA A 95 -32.89 -3.95 15.00
C ALA A 95 -32.45 -3.48 13.60
N ILE A 96 -31.28 -3.88 13.13
CA ILE A 96 -30.79 -3.55 11.78
C ILE A 96 -31.70 -4.18 10.71
N ASP A 97 -32.10 -5.44 10.90
CA ASP A 97 -32.98 -6.13 9.97
C ASP A 97 -34.39 -5.51 9.94
N ALA A 98 -34.94 -5.16 11.10
CA ALA A 98 -36.26 -4.54 11.22
C ALA A 98 -36.36 -3.18 10.49
N PHE A 99 -35.27 -2.42 10.45
CA PHE A 99 -35.20 -1.12 9.80
C PHE A 99 -34.30 -1.14 8.54
N SER A 100 -34.10 -2.31 7.93
CA SER A 100 -33.17 -2.51 6.81
C SER A 100 -33.50 -1.67 5.57
N GLU A 101 -34.76 -1.27 5.40
CA GLU A 101 -35.21 -0.39 4.31
C GLU A 101 -34.69 1.05 4.44
N HIS A 102 -34.36 1.49 5.66
CA HIS A 102 -33.92 2.85 5.93
C HIS A 102 -32.39 3.01 5.84
N GLN A 103 -31.96 4.01 5.08
CA GLN A 103 -30.55 4.39 5.01
C GLN A 103 -30.06 4.91 6.37
N GLY A 104 -28.95 4.35 6.89
CA GLY A 104 -28.37 4.78 8.17
C GLY A 104 -28.89 4.03 9.40
N ALA A 105 -29.83 3.10 9.24
CA ALA A 105 -30.34 2.26 10.32
C ALA A 105 -29.21 1.47 11.02
N ASP A 106 -28.21 1.01 10.26
CA ASP A 106 -27.05 0.29 10.77
C ASP A 106 -26.23 1.13 11.76
N ALA A 107 -25.87 2.35 11.36
CA ALA A 107 -25.09 3.25 12.20
C ALA A 107 -25.88 3.74 13.42
N LEU A 108 -27.17 4.07 13.27
CA LEU A 108 -28.01 4.51 14.38
C LEU A 108 -28.30 3.37 15.38
N ALA A 109 -28.56 2.15 14.90
CA ALA A 109 -28.71 0.97 15.76
C ALA A 109 -27.41 0.72 16.56
N ASN A 110 -26.23 0.82 15.93
CA ASN A 110 -24.94 0.68 16.60
C ASN A 110 -24.76 1.67 17.77
N ILE A 111 -25.20 2.91 17.57
CA ILE A 111 -25.13 4.00 18.58
C ILE A 111 -26.10 3.74 19.74
N ILE A 112 -27.36 3.41 19.42
CA ILE A 112 -28.44 3.21 20.40
C ILE A 112 -28.17 1.98 21.28
N TYR A 113 -27.66 0.89 20.70
CA TYR A 113 -27.30 -0.32 21.43
C TYR A 113 -25.88 -0.30 22.04
N ARG A 114 -25.16 0.83 21.94
CA ARG A 114 -23.82 1.04 22.54
C ARG A 114 -22.78 0.00 22.12
N THR A 115 -22.79 -0.35 20.84
CA THR A 115 -21.75 -1.23 20.28
C THR A 115 -20.44 -0.47 20.11
N GLN A 116 -19.30 -1.18 20.13
CA GLN A 116 -17.98 -0.57 19.85
C GLN A 116 -17.69 -0.47 18.34
N ALA A 117 -18.72 -0.53 17.50
CA ALA A 117 -18.63 -0.62 16.04
C ALA A 117 -18.57 0.76 15.35
N PHE A 118 -17.89 1.73 15.96
CA PHE A 118 -17.57 3.00 15.27
C PHE A 118 -16.24 2.89 14.53
N ASP A 119 -16.12 3.65 13.45
CA ASP A 119 -15.02 3.49 12.50
C ASP A 119 -13.80 4.34 12.87
N MET A 120 -14.01 5.47 13.56
CA MET A 120 -12.94 6.41 13.92
C MET A 120 -13.29 7.26 15.16
N VAL A 121 -12.25 7.69 15.88
CA VAL A 121 -12.37 8.57 17.06
C VAL A 121 -11.53 9.82 16.89
N LEU A 122 -12.10 10.98 17.19
CA LEU A 122 -11.34 12.21 17.44
C LEU A 122 -11.39 12.54 18.93
N LYS A 123 -10.30 13.12 19.43
CA LYS A 123 -10.12 13.48 20.84
C LYS A 123 -9.88 14.98 20.96
N TYR A 124 -10.42 15.60 22.00
CA TYR A 124 -10.01 16.94 22.44
C TYR A 124 -10.11 17.11 23.96
N HIS A 125 -9.34 18.05 24.51
CA HIS A 125 -9.31 18.34 25.94
C HIS A 125 -10.30 19.46 26.30
N ILE A 126 -11.04 19.29 27.41
CA ILE A 126 -11.84 20.33 28.02
C ILE A 126 -11.04 20.98 29.17
N PRO A 127 -10.75 22.29 29.09
CA PRO A 127 -10.07 23.01 30.16
C PRO A 127 -10.82 22.98 31.51
N GLU A 128 -10.08 22.95 32.61
CA GLU A 128 -10.62 22.85 33.97
C GLU A 128 -11.62 23.95 34.35
N TYR A 129 -11.40 25.19 33.87
CA TYR A 129 -12.29 26.32 34.17
C TYR A 129 -13.69 26.16 33.57
N LEU A 130 -13.86 25.37 32.50
CA LEU A 130 -15.19 25.05 31.95
C LEU A 130 -15.87 23.87 32.65
N ARG A 131 -15.12 23.05 33.39
CA ARG A 131 -15.66 21.90 34.13
C ARG A 131 -16.26 22.28 35.49
N LYS A 132 -15.81 23.39 36.08
CA LYS A 132 -16.23 23.86 37.42
C LYS A 132 -17.48 24.73 37.41
N VAL A 133 -18.01 25.09 36.24
CA VAL A 133 -19.28 25.81 36.14
C VAL A 133 -20.41 24.83 36.49
N PRO A 134 -21.24 25.10 37.52
CA PRO A 134 -22.38 24.24 37.84
C PRO A 134 -23.31 24.11 36.63
N ASP A 135 -23.93 22.93 36.46
CA ASP A 135 -24.98 22.67 35.46
C ASP A 135 -26.25 23.50 35.82
N THR A 136 -26.20 24.83 35.76
CA THR A 136 -27.39 25.68 35.58
C THR A 136 -27.83 25.56 34.12
N PRO A 137 -29.15 25.66 33.82
CA PRO A 137 -29.59 25.75 32.43
C PRO A 137 -28.81 26.89 31.78
N PRO A 138 -28.28 26.73 30.55
CA PRO A 138 -27.18 27.53 30.06
C PRO A 138 -27.59 29.01 29.99
N VAL A 139 -27.11 29.81 30.93
CA VAL A 139 -27.10 31.29 30.85
C VAL A 139 -25.84 31.77 30.13
N ILE A 140 -24.95 30.86 29.71
CA ILE A 140 -23.97 31.13 28.66
C ILE A 140 -24.66 30.82 27.34
N GLY A 141 -24.75 31.78 26.42
CA GLY A 141 -25.22 31.63 25.04
C GLY A 141 -24.39 30.67 24.16
N LEU A 142 -24.15 29.47 24.66
CA LEU A 142 -23.51 28.32 24.02
C LEU A 142 -24.53 27.33 23.44
N GLN A 143 -25.83 27.55 23.65
CA GLN A 143 -26.82 27.11 22.68
C GLN A 143 -26.91 28.20 21.60
N PRO A 144 -26.60 27.93 20.33
CA PRO A 144 -27.03 28.86 19.29
C PRO A 144 -28.55 28.90 19.39
N THR A 145 -29.10 30.09 19.67
CA THR A 145 -30.51 30.32 19.45
C THR A 145 -30.84 29.82 18.05
N VAL A 146 -31.82 28.94 18.03
CA VAL A 146 -32.24 28.11 16.91
C VAL A 146 -33.03 28.93 15.87
N SER A 147 -32.87 30.25 15.89
CA SER A 147 -33.45 31.24 14.99
C SER A 147 -32.37 31.82 14.07
N ASP A 148 -32.57 31.63 12.77
CA ASP A 148 -31.94 32.35 11.66
C ASP A 148 -30.51 31.96 11.27
N ILE A 149 -30.32 30.70 10.86
CA ILE A 149 -29.38 30.40 9.77
C ILE A 149 -30.10 29.50 8.78
N GLU A 150 -30.97 30.12 7.97
CA GLU A 150 -31.52 29.51 6.77
C GLU A 150 -30.40 29.08 5.82
N ILE A 151 -30.64 27.94 5.17
CA ILE A 151 -29.83 27.38 4.10
C ILE A 151 -29.88 28.38 2.93
N ASP A 152 -28.73 28.88 2.49
CA ASP A 152 -28.61 29.76 1.31
C ASP A 152 -29.33 29.12 0.11
N SER A 153 -30.55 29.58 -0.18
CA SER A 153 -31.30 29.25 -1.38
C SER A 153 -31.40 30.51 -2.26
N THR A 154 -30.65 30.47 -3.37
CA THR A 154 -30.84 31.23 -4.62
C THR A 154 -30.88 32.78 -4.61
N SER A 155 -30.56 33.34 -5.78
CA SER A 155 -30.16 34.74 -6.04
C SER A 155 -31.25 35.81 -5.91
N SER A 156 -32.43 35.52 -5.36
CA SER A 156 -33.52 36.50 -5.21
C SER A 156 -33.48 37.28 -3.88
N ALA A 157 -32.78 36.77 -2.85
CA ALA A 157 -32.75 37.37 -1.50
C ALA A 157 -31.88 38.64 -1.36
N ALA A 158 -31.10 39.02 -2.39
CA ALA A 158 -30.20 40.17 -2.33
C ALA A 158 -30.93 41.53 -2.43
N ARG A 159 -32.09 41.58 -3.11
CA ARG A 159 -32.89 42.82 -3.25
C ARG A 159 -33.69 43.14 -1.98
N ALA A 160 -34.21 42.13 -1.29
CA ALA A 160 -34.93 42.30 -0.02
C ALA A 160 -34.03 42.82 1.11
N ARG A 161 -32.78 42.35 1.19
CA ARG A 161 -31.80 42.77 2.21
C ARG A 161 -31.35 44.23 2.11
N LYS A 162 -31.50 44.88 0.95
CA LYS A 162 -31.15 46.29 0.77
C LYS A 162 -32.23 47.22 1.31
N ASN A 163 -33.50 46.84 1.17
CA ASN A 163 -34.64 47.58 1.69
C ASN A 163 -34.80 47.42 3.21
N GLU A 164 -34.52 46.22 3.75
CA GLU A 164 -34.54 45.95 5.20
C GLU A 164 -33.51 46.80 5.96
N LYS A 165 -32.29 46.93 5.41
CA LYS A 165 -31.22 47.73 6.03
C LYS A 165 -31.47 49.23 6.01
N GLN A 166 -32.17 49.75 5.00
CA GLN A 166 -32.58 51.16 4.97
C GLN A 166 -33.68 51.45 5.99
N ARG A 167 -34.61 50.52 6.19
CA ARG A 167 -35.67 50.62 7.20
C ARG A 167 -35.11 50.59 8.63
N GLN A 168 -34.19 49.66 8.90
CA GLN A 168 -33.53 49.56 10.20
C GLN A 168 -32.61 50.76 10.51
N HIS A 169 -32.05 51.42 9.49
CA HIS A 169 -31.24 52.62 9.69
C HIS A 169 -32.11 53.87 10.00
N GLN A 170 -33.32 53.96 9.42
CA GLN A 170 -34.30 54.99 9.76
C GLN A 170 -34.91 54.78 11.15
N GLU A 171 -35.16 53.52 11.55
CA GLU A 171 -35.66 53.19 12.90
C GLU A 171 -34.58 53.38 13.98
N ALA A 172 -33.29 53.19 13.65
CA ALA A 172 -32.18 53.46 14.56
C ALA A 172 -31.98 54.97 14.80
N GLN A 173 -32.15 55.82 13.78
CA GLN A 173 -32.09 57.27 13.93
C GLN A 173 -33.25 57.86 14.74
N GLN A 174 -34.43 57.22 14.72
CA GLN A 174 -35.55 57.62 15.58
C GLN A 174 -35.37 57.19 17.05
N ARG A 175 -34.56 56.17 17.33
CA ARG A 175 -34.26 55.70 18.70
C ARG A 175 -33.16 56.50 19.41
N GLU A 176 -32.38 57.33 18.72
CA GLU A 176 -31.35 58.18 19.35
C GLU A 176 -31.91 59.39 20.13
N ASN A 177 -33.21 59.71 19.99
CA ASN A 177 -33.83 60.88 20.64
C ASN A 177 -34.66 60.58 21.91
N MET A 178 -34.62 59.36 22.46
CA MET A 178 -35.21 59.06 23.78
C MET A 178 -34.16 58.40 24.67
N LYS A 179 -33.56 59.18 25.57
CA LYS A 179 -32.77 58.65 26.70
C LYS A 179 -33.72 58.33 27.87
N PRO A 180 -33.78 57.09 28.36
CA PRO A 180 -34.19 56.82 29.73
C PRO A 180 -32.96 56.89 30.67
N ALA A 181 -33.23 57.23 31.93
CA ALA A 181 -32.27 57.35 33.03
C ALA A 181 -31.50 56.04 33.31
N PRO A 182 -30.31 56.10 33.96
CA PRO A 182 -29.46 54.94 34.15
C PRO A 182 -30.09 53.96 35.16
N ALA A 183 -30.48 52.77 34.67
CA ALA A 183 -30.80 51.65 35.53
C ALA A 183 -29.49 51.06 36.09
N THR A 184 -29.41 50.90 37.40
CA THR A 184 -28.35 50.17 38.11
C THR A 184 -28.31 48.72 37.62
N LYS A 185 -27.26 48.35 36.88
CA LYS A 185 -26.97 46.95 36.52
C LYS A 185 -26.69 46.15 37.80
N ASN A 186 -27.36 45.01 37.96
CA ASN A 186 -27.09 44.04 39.03
C ASN A 186 -25.65 43.50 38.91
N ASP A 187 -25.00 43.23 40.05
CA ASP A 187 -23.61 42.78 40.11
C ASP A 187 -23.39 41.43 39.38
N ASP A 188 -24.42 40.56 39.32
CA ASP A 188 -24.37 39.29 38.59
C ASP A 188 -24.18 39.45 37.05
N GLU A 189 -24.73 40.51 36.45
CA GLU A 189 -24.59 40.77 35.00
C GLU A 189 -23.21 41.35 34.64
N LYS A 190 -22.62 42.13 35.56
CA LYS A 190 -21.24 42.62 35.42
C LYS A 190 -20.23 41.48 35.55
N ASP A 191 -20.47 40.53 36.44
CA ASP A 191 -19.61 39.37 36.63
C ASP A 191 -19.70 38.39 35.45
N ILE A 192 -20.86 38.27 34.81
CA ILE A 192 -21.04 37.49 33.56
C ILE A 192 -20.38 38.20 32.36
N GLU A 193 -20.52 39.53 32.22
CA GLU A 193 -19.82 40.30 31.17
C GLU A 193 -18.29 40.28 31.39
N ALA A 194 -17.83 40.34 32.65
CA ALA A 194 -16.42 40.22 33.01
C ALA A 194 -15.88 38.80 32.73
N ALA A 195 -16.64 37.74 33.03
CA ALA A 195 -16.26 36.37 32.69
C ALA A 195 -16.21 36.12 31.17
N ALA A 196 -17.17 36.64 30.40
CA ALA A 196 -17.18 36.55 28.92
C ALA A 196 -16.00 37.31 28.26
N SER A 197 -15.40 38.26 28.98
CA SER A 197 -14.22 39.02 28.52
C SER A 197 -12.87 38.32 28.74
N ASP A 198 -12.83 37.18 29.45
CA ASP A 198 -11.59 36.43 29.70
C ASP A 198 -10.99 35.91 28.37
N PRO A 199 -9.73 36.26 28.04
CA PRO A 199 -9.06 35.78 26.83
C PRO A 199 -9.01 34.25 26.71
N LYS A 200 -9.04 33.51 27.83
CA LYS A 200 -9.07 32.03 27.82
C LYS A 200 -10.41 31.50 27.34
N ILE A 201 -11.52 32.07 27.81
CA ILE A 201 -12.88 31.67 27.40
C ILE A 201 -13.11 32.02 25.94
N GLN A 202 -12.68 33.21 25.48
CA GLN A 202 -12.75 33.58 24.07
C GLN A 202 -11.93 32.66 23.15
N LYS A 203 -10.79 32.16 23.62
CA LYS A 203 -9.98 31.19 22.87
C LYS A 203 -10.73 29.87 22.71
N GLU A 204 -11.35 29.35 23.78
CA GLU A 204 -12.10 28.11 23.71
C GLU A 204 -13.38 28.26 22.87
N GLU A 205 -14.07 29.40 22.96
CA GLU A 205 -15.22 29.70 22.10
C GLU A 205 -14.83 29.74 20.61
N LYS A 206 -13.62 30.24 20.28
CA LYS A 206 -13.06 30.14 18.92
C LYS A 206 -12.80 28.68 18.51
N LEU A 207 -12.24 27.86 19.39
CA LEU A 207 -12.00 26.43 19.12
C LEU A 207 -13.31 25.68 18.91
N GLU A 208 -14.32 25.94 19.75
CA GLU A 208 -15.64 25.33 19.65
C GLU A 208 -16.36 25.71 18.35
N ARG A 209 -16.23 26.97 17.90
CA ARG A 209 -16.70 27.36 16.56
C ARG A 209 -16.04 26.55 15.44
N PHE A 210 -14.76 26.20 15.56
CA PHE A 210 -14.09 25.33 14.58
C PHE A 210 -14.60 23.88 14.67
N ARG A 211 -14.79 23.33 15.87
CA ARG A 211 -15.38 22.00 16.08
C ARG A 211 -16.79 21.92 15.51
N MET A 212 -17.63 22.93 15.74
CA MET A 212 -18.98 23.00 15.17
C MET A 212 -19.00 23.06 13.64
N ARG A 213 -18.07 23.78 13.01
CA ARG A 213 -17.93 23.78 11.55
C ARG A 213 -17.51 22.41 11.03
N PHE A 214 -16.62 21.72 11.74
CA PHE A 214 -16.23 20.36 11.41
C PHE A 214 -17.40 19.39 11.50
N ARG A 215 -18.14 19.39 12.61
CA ARG A 215 -19.35 18.55 12.80
C ARG A 215 -20.34 18.75 11.67
N LYS A 216 -20.66 20.00 11.34
CA LYS A 216 -21.57 20.31 10.21
C LYS A 216 -21.04 19.80 8.88
N ALA A 217 -19.73 19.89 8.63
CA ALA A 217 -19.13 19.41 7.38
C ALA A 217 -19.18 17.88 7.28
N VAL A 218 -18.88 17.17 8.38
CA VAL A 218 -18.93 15.70 8.45
C VAL A 218 -20.37 15.17 8.34
N LEU A 219 -21.33 15.82 9.01
CA LEU A 219 -22.75 15.45 8.91
C LEU A 219 -23.31 15.65 7.50
N ARG A 220 -22.84 16.67 6.76
CA ARG A 220 -23.22 16.85 5.34
C ARG A 220 -22.76 15.69 4.45
N GLU A 221 -21.67 15.02 4.82
CA GLU A 221 -21.20 13.81 4.14
C GLU A 221 -21.98 12.54 4.53
N ASN A 222 -23.03 12.66 5.36
CA ASN A 222 -23.86 11.57 5.89
C ASN A 222 -23.09 10.61 6.82
N VAL A 223 -22.15 11.15 7.60
CA VAL A 223 -21.50 10.42 8.70
C VAL A 223 -22.16 10.86 10.01
N ILE A 224 -22.57 9.89 10.83
CA ILE A 224 -23.24 10.16 12.10
C ILE A 224 -22.19 10.33 13.21
N ILE A 225 -22.48 11.26 14.12
CA ILE A 225 -21.55 11.70 15.15
C ILE A 225 -22.16 11.45 16.53
N GLU A 226 -21.41 10.77 17.39
CA GLU A 226 -21.69 10.62 18.83
C GLU A 226 -20.57 11.28 19.63
N GLU A 227 -20.93 12.14 20.58
CA GLU A 227 -20.01 12.68 21.57
C GLU A 227 -20.24 12.01 22.93
N GLU A 228 -19.13 11.57 23.54
CA GLU A 228 -19.13 11.04 24.89
C GLU A 228 -17.96 11.70 25.67
N PRO A 229 -18.23 12.35 26.81
CA PRO A 229 -17.18 12.81 27.70
C PRO A 229 -16.51 11.62 28.39
N ASN A 230 -15.23 11.78 28.71
CA ASN A 230 -14.56 10.90 29.65
C ASN A 230 -15.23 10.97 31.03
N VAL A 231 -14.97 9.98 31.88
CA VAL A 231 -15.54 9.87 33.24
C VAL A 231 -15.33 11.14 34.07
N ASP A 232 -14.20 11.82 33.89
CA ASP A 232 -13.84 13.05 34.62
C ASP A 232 -14.26 14.35 33.90
N GLY A 233 -14.85 14.23 32.70
CA GLY A 233 -15.15 15.36 31.82
C GLY A 233 -13.92 16.09 31.25
N GLU A 234 -12.70 15.59 31.47
CA GLU A 234 -11.44 16.20 31.00
C GLU A 234 -11.22 16.11 29.50
N GLU A 235 -11.77 15.07 28.90
CA GLU A 235 -11.56 14.76 27.50
C GLU A 235 -12.91 14.45 26.88
N MET A 236 -13.08 14.85 25.64
CA MET A 236 -14.24 14.53 24.83
C MET A 236 -13.81 13.62 23.69
N TYR A 237 -14.60 12.56 23.51
CA TYR A 237 -14.42 11.61 22.44
C TYR A 237 -15.55 11.80 21.42
N LEU A 238 -15.15 12.17 20.20
CA LEU A 238 -16.02 12.29 19.05
C LEU A 238 -15.93 10.98 18.25
N LYS A 239 -16.96 10.15 18.32
CA LYS A 239 -17.03 8.88 17.61
C LYS A 239 -17.77 9.07 16.29
N LEU A 240 -17.19 8.55 15.22
CA LEU A 240 -17.73 8.66 13.88
C LEU A 240 -18.24 7.31 13.41
N TYR A 241 -19.49 7.29 12.95
CA TYR A 241 -20.15 6.11 12.40
C TYR A 241 -20.51 6.38 10.94
N ALA A 242 -19.92 5.63 10.02
CA ALA A 242 -20.27 5.68 8.62
C ALA A 242 -21.32 4.59 8.32
N PRO A 243 -22.54 4.97 7.87
CA PRO A 243 -23.51 4.03 7.35
C PRO A 243 -22.94 3.19 6.21
N PHE A 244 -23.35 1.92 6.14
CA PHE A 244 -22.87 0.96 5.15
C PHE A 244 -23.06 1.44 3.71
N TRP A 245 -24.22 2.02 3.39
CA TRP A 245 -24.48 2.59 2.06
C TRP A 245 -23.50 3.73 1.70
N ARG A 246 -23.11 4.55 2.69
CA ARG A 246 -22.17 5.66 2.47
C ARG A 246 -20.75 5.14 2.22
N LEU A 247 -20.37 4.08 2.93
CA LEU A 247 -19.12 3.34 2.70
C LEU A 247 -19.10 2.72 1.31
N CYS A 248 -20.21 2.15 0.83
CA CYS A 248 -20.32 1.61 -0.52
C CYS A 248 -20.07 2.70 -1.59
N ILE A 249 -20.69 3.87 -1.45
CA ILE A 249 -20.45 4.99 -2.39
C ILE A 249 -18.98 5.41 -2.39
N GLU A 250 -18.37 5.48 -1.21
CA GLU A 250 -16.96 5.82 -1.13
C GLU A 250 -16.06 4.73 -1.72
N ALA A 251 -16.42 3.46 -1.53
CA ALA A 251 -15.72 2.32 -2.11
C ALA A 251 -15.79 2.32 -3.65
N GLU A 252 -16.95 2.64 -4.22
CA GLU A 252 -17.11 2.83 -5.67
C GLU A 252 -16.27 4.03 -6.17
N ARG A 253 -16.26 5.13 -5.42
CA ARG A 253 -15.44 6.31 -5.75
C ARG A 253 -13.94 6.02 -5.70
N LEU A 254 -13.50 5.15 -4.79
CA LEU A 254 -12.12 4.64 -4.71
C LEU A 254 -11.87 3.47 -5.67
N ARG A 255 -12.88 3.03 -6.44
CA ARG A 255 -12.78 1.94 -7.41
C ARG A 255 -12.24 0.65 -6.77
N TYR A 256 -12.75 0.29 -5.61
CA TYR A 256 -12.43 -1.01 -5.00
C TYR A 256 -12.82 -2.15 -5.94
N LYS A 257 -12.03 -3.22 -5.94
CA LYS A 257 -12.37 -4.45 -6.65
C LYS A 257 -13.01 -5.42 -5.66
N VAL A 258 -14.10 -6.06 -6.07
CA VAL A 258 -14.80 -7.09 -5.30
C VAL A 258 -14.77 -8.38 -6.11
N GLU A 259 -14.52 -9.49 -5.43
CA GLU A 259 -14.49 -10.81 -6.04
C GLU A 259 -15.91 -11.27 -6.31
N LEU A 260 -16.17 -11.69 -7.54
CA LEU A 260 -17.40 -12.35 -7.90
C LEU A 260 -17.21 -13.85 -7.86
N THR A 261 -18.01 -14.56 -7.07
CA THR A 261 -18.13 -16.02 -7.23
C THR A 261 -18.77 -16.29 -8.58
N HIS A 262 -18.07 -16.93 -9.51
CA HIS A 262 -18.56 -18.04 -10.32
C HIS A 262 -17.45 -18.61 -11.23
N PHE A 263 -17.64 -19.90 -11.56
CA PHE A 263 -16.78 -20.86 -12.25
C PHE A 263 -15.65 -21.48 -11.44
N GLU A 264 -15.94 -22.69 -10.93
CA GLU A 264 -14.94 -23.73 -10.77
C GLU A 264 -14.27 -23.95 -12.13
N THR A 265 -13.13 -23.30 -12.35
CA THR A 265 -12.24 -23.73 -13.42
C THR A 265 -11.69 -25.08 -13.01
N ALA A 266 -11.96 -26.09 -13.84
CA ALA A 266 -11.35 -27.41 -13.75
C ALA A 266 -9.87 -27.24 -13.42
N GLN A 267 -9.48 -27.77 -12.26
CA GLN A 267 -8.08 -27.85 -11.87
C GLN A 267 -7.34 -28.55 -12.99
N GLU A 268 -6.42 -27.86 -13.68
CA GLU A 268 -5.56 -28.50 -14.68
C GLU A 268 -4.86 -29.69 -14.00
N ARG A 269 -5.29 -30.91 -14.35
CA ARG A 269 -4.56 -32.12 -13.99
C ARG A 269 -3.28 -32.06 -14.80
N PRO A 270 -2.08 -32.06 -14.18
CA PRO A 270 -0.85 -32.11 -14.94
C PRO A 270 -0.88 -33.37 -15.82
N ALA A 271 -0.67 -33.18 -17.12
CA ALA A 271 -0.60 -34.28 -18.07
C ALA A 271 0.42 -35.32 -17.57
N ALA A 272 -0.03 -36.55 -17.37
CA ALA A 272 0.85 -37.66 -17.04
C ALA A 272 1.65 -38.01 -18.30
N THR A 273 2.85 -37.47 -18.44
CA THR A 273 3.77 -37.85 -19.52
C THR A 273 4.80 -38.87 -19.04
N ALA A 274 5.15 -39.76 -19.98
CA ALA A 274 5.89 -41.00 -19.83
C ALA A 274 7.29 -40.88 -19.18
N ALA A 275 7.81 -42.04 -18.79
CA ALA A 275 9.00 -42.24 -17.95
C ALA A 275 10.26 -41.47 -18.39
N GLU A 276 10.64 -40.46 -17.61
CA GLU A 276 11.93 -39.78 -17.71
C GLU A 276 12.87 -40.14 -16.54
N GLY A 277 14.18 -40.15 -16.84
CA GLY A 277 15.25 -40.52 -15.91
C GLY A 277 15.37 -39.64 -14.66
N TRP A 278 15.89 -40.24 -13.58
CA TRP A 278 15.91 -39.69 -12.21
C TRP A 278 16.52 -38.28 -12.08
N TRP A 279 17.60 -37.99 -12.82
CA TRP A 279 18.26 -36.67 -12.80
C TRP A 279 17.43 -35.57 -13.50
N ALA A 280 16.89 -35.85 -14.69
CA ALA A 280 16.02 -34.92 -15.41
C ALA A 280 14.72 -34.66 -14.65
N LYS A 281 14.16 -35.70 -14.02
CA LYS A 281 12.97 -35.60 -13.16
C LYS A 281 13.20 -34.71 -11.94
N ASN A 282 14.36 -34.81 -11.27
CA ASN A 282 14.66 -33.99 -10.10
C ASN A 282 15.04 -32.55 -10.47
N PHE A 283 15.79 -32.34 -11.55
CA PHE A 283 16.12 -31.01 -12.05
C PHE A 283 14.87 -30.31 -12.61
N ARG A 284 14.01 -31.02 -13.34
CA ARG A 284 12.74 -30.48 -13.83
C ARG A 284 11.71 -30.31 -12.72
N ARG A 285 11.67 -31.15 -11.68
CA ARG A 285 10.87 -30.89 -10.46
C ARG A 285 11.38 -29.68 -9.70
N PHE A 286 12.69 -29.49 -9.61
CA PHE A 286 13.30 -28.29 -9.04
C PHE A 286 12.81 -27.08 -9.84
N LEU A 287 13.00 -27.06 -11.16
CA LEU A 287 12.53 -26.00 -12.06
C LEU A 287 10.99 -25.82 -12.06
N HIS A 288 10.17 -26.88 -12.08
CA HIS A 288 8.69 -26.80 -12.02
C HIS A 288 8.17 -26.33 -10.67
N LYS A 289 8.84 -26.67 -9.57
CA LYS A 289 8.55 -26.10 -8.24
C LYS A 289 8.82 -24.60 -8.23
N PHE A 290 9.73 -24.13 -9.09
CA PHE A 290 9.93 -22.70 -9.34
C PHE A 290 8.97 -22.12 -10.36
N ASP A 291 8.51 -22.83 -11.40
CA ASP A 291 7.63 -22.26 -12.44
C ASP A 291 6.12 -22.30 -12.13
N ASN A 292 5.64 -23.38 -11.49
CA ASN A 292 4.23 -23.57 -11.21
C ASN A 292 3.95 -23.39 -9.71
N VAL A 293 3.85 -22.14 -9.27
CA VAL A 293 2.85 -21.84 -8.24
C VAL A 293 1.52 -21.93 -8.99
N SER A 294 0.89 -23.10 -8.95
CA SER A 294 -0.52 -23.25 -9.31
C SER A 294 -1.31 -22.40 -8.33
N LEU A 295 -1.40 -21.11 -8.61
CA LEU A 295 -2.33 -20.24 -7.93
C LEU A 295 -3.71 -20.83 -8.24
N PRO A 296 -4.52 -21.19 -7.23
CA PRO A 296 -5.92 -21.48 -7.50
C PRO A 296 -6.45 -20.26 -8.24
N LEU A 297 -6.90 -20.47 -9.48
CA LEU A 297 -7.46 -19.42 -10.33
C LEU A 297 -8.58 -18.77 -9.53
N ARG A 298 -8.33 -17.53 -9.09
CA ARG A 298 -9.25 -16.80 -8.24
C ARG A 298 -10.45 -16.36 -9.07
N ALA A 299 -11.59 -16.29 -8.40
CA ALA A 299 -12.80 -15.65 -8.91
C ALA A 299 -12.50 -14.23 -9.41
N GLU A 300 -13.06 -13.86 -10.57
CA GLU A 300 -12.79 -12.59 -11.25
C GLU A 300 -13.08 -11.38 -10.35
N SER A 301 -12.23 -10.36 -10.40
CA SER A 301 -12.37 -9.16 -9.57
C SER A 301 -12.98 -8.02 -10.40
N LEU A 302 -14.23 -7.67 -10.15
CA LEU A 302 -14.87 -6.55 -10.84
C LEU A 302 -14.78 -5.27 -10.01
N LEU A 303 -14.77 -4.14 -10.71
CA LEU A 303 -14.95 -2.83 -10.08
C LEU A 303 -16.28 -2.81 -9.32
N PHE A 304 -16.18 -2.52 -8.03
CA PHE A 304 -17.33 -2.41 -7.15
C PHE A 304 -18.26 -1.30 -7.62
N LYS A 305 -19.52 -1.66 -7.86
CA LYS A 305 -20.62 -0.73 -8.13
C LYS A 305 -21.62 -0.80 -6.99
N ALA A 306 -21.89 0.31 -6.31
CA ALA A 306 -22.85 0.34 -5.21
C ALA A 306 -24.28 -0.04 -5.69
N SER A 307 -24.63 0.28 -6.93
CA SER A 307 -25.91 -0.08 -7.54
C SER A 307 -26.12 -1.58 -7.74
N LYS A 308 -25.04 -2.35 -7.87
CA LYS A 308 -25.07 -3.82 -8.02
C LYS A 308 -24.96 -4.55 -6.67
N LEU A 309 -24.90 -3.84 -5.54
CA LEU A 309 -24.76 -4.44 -4.21
C LEU A 309 -25.79 -5.53 -3.91
N ARG A 310 -27.06 -5.29 -4.28
CA ARG A 310 -28.12 -6.29 -4.07
C ARG A 310 -27.92 -7.53 -4.96
N GLN A 311 -27.36 -7.37 -6.16
CA GLN A 311 -26.98 -8.51 -7.01
C GLN A 311 -25.82 -9.30 -6.40
N TYR A 312 -24.80 -8.59 -5.85
CA TYR A 312 -23.70 -9.22 -5.12
C TYR A 312 -24.19 -9.97 -3.87
N ALA A 313 -25.15 -9.41 -3.15
CA ALA A 313 -25.75 -10.01 -1.96
C ALA A 313 -26.70 -11.19 -2.27
N LEU A 314 -27.43 -11.13 -3.38
CA LEU A 314 -28.41 -12.16 -3.79
C LEU A 314 -27.78 -13.37 -4.50
N ALA A 315 -26.54 -13.25 -4.99
CA ALA A 315 -25.79 -14.38 -5.54
C ALA A 315 -25.56 -15.49 -4.49
N GLU A 316 -25.54 -15.13 -3.20
CA GLU A 316 -25.59 -16.06 -2.08
C GLU A 316 -27.06 -16.27 -1.65
N LYS A 317 -27.70 -17.34 -2.14
CA LYS A 317 -29.10 -17.66 -1.79
C LYS A 317 -29.29 -17.66 -0.25
N GLN A 318 -30.13 -16.74 0.26
CA GLN A 318 -30.70 -16.68 1.63
C GLN A 318 -29.82 -16.07 2.76
N ARG A 319 -29.45 -14.78 2.70
CA ARG A 319 -28.82 -14.05 3.84
C ARG A 319 -29.64 -12.86 4.35
N LYS A 320 -29.59 -12.62 5.67
CA LYS A 320 -30.16 -11.42 6.32
C LYS A 320 -29.30 -10.18 6.06
N TRP A 321 -29.90 -9.00 6.13
CA TRP A 321 -29.19 -7.73 5.85
C TRP A 321 -28.15 -7.41 6.92
N SER A 322 -28.46 -7.70 8.19
CA SER A 322 -27.56 -7.58 9.33
C SER A 322 -26.27 -8.41 9.14
N ASP A 323 -26.36 -9.62 8.59
CA ASP A 323 -25.22 -10.48 8.30
C ASP A 323 -24.30 -9.90 7.21
N ILE A 324 -24.86 -9.25 6.19
CA ILE A 324 -24.09 -8.58 5.14
C ILE A 324 -23.33 -7.38 5.71
N VAL A 325 -24.01 -6.58 6.53
CA VAL A 325 -23.46 -5.36 7.14
C VAL A 325 -22.42 -5.68 8.22
N ARG A 326 -22.61 -6.76 9.00
CA ARG A 326 -21.78 -7.10 10.17
C ARG A 326 -20.86 -8.31 10.04
N HIS A 327 -21.24 -9.35 9.29
CA HIS A 327 -20.62 -10.70 9.41
C HIS A 327 -20.06 -11.32 8.13
N GLY A 328 -20.34 -10.77 6.94
CA GLY A 328 -19.64 -11.04 5.67
C GLY A 328 -18.74 -12.30 5.58
N GLY A 329 -19.32 -13.49 5.61
CA GLY A 329 -18.74 -14.72 5.03
C GLY A 329 -17.72 -15.55 5.86
N GLY A 330 -17.89 -16.87 5.83
CA GLY A 330 -16.98 -17.93 6.29
C GLY A 330 -17.63 -19.33 6.27
N ILE A 331 -16.90 -20.38 5.88
CA ILE A 331 -17.34 -21.80 5.85
C ILE A 331 -17.39 -22.38 7.28
N LYS A 332 -18.38 -23.24 7.57
CA LYS A 332 -18.47 -23.99 8.84
C LYS A 332 -17.41 -25.09 8.91
N ALA A 333 -16.92 -25.37 10.13
CA ALA A 333 -15.87 -26.37 10.39
C ALA A 333 -16.24 -27.83 10.04
N ASP A 334 -17.47 -28.10 9.59
CA ASP A 334 -18.05 -29.44 9.34
C ASP A 334 -18.11 -29.83 7.84
N GLY A 335 -17.69 -28.96 6.92
CA GLY A 335 -17.47 -29.33 5.51
C GLY A 335 -18.73 -29.52 4.65
N SER A 336 -19.92 -29.10 5.11
CA SER A 336 -21.14 -29.13 4.30
C SER A 336 -21.46 -27.75 3.70
N GLY A 337 -20.89 -27.45 2.52
CA GLY A 337 -21.36 -26.37 1.64
C GLY A 337 -20.39 -25.20 1.40
N VAL A 338 -20.53 -24.63 0.20
CA VAL A 338 -19.67 -23.60 -0.42
C VAL A 338 -19.62 -22.32 0.42
N GLY A 339 -18.41 -21.79 0.64
CA GLY A 339 -18.25 -20.48 1.26
C GLY A 339 -17.36 -19.52 0.51
N SER A 340 -17.74 -18.27 0.71
CA SER A 340 -17.01 -17.03 0.54
C SER A 340 -15.56 -17.12 0.99
N GLN A 341 -14.60 -16.86 0.10
CA GLN A 341 -13.32 -16.29 0.51
C GLN A 341 -13.40 -14.76 0.56
N MET A 342 -14.17 -14.25 1.53
CA MET A 342 -13.82 -13.06 2.28
C MET A 342 -13.79 -13.49 3.75
N GLY A 343 -12.60 -13.55 4.36
CA GLY A 343 -12.39 -13.91 5.77
C GLY A 343 -12.68 -15.36 6.12
N SER A 344 -11.67 -16.14 6.52
CA SER A 344 -11.80 -17.56 6.86
C SER A 344 -12.64 -17.89 8.10
N ASP A 345 -13.32 -16.91 8.71
CA ASP A 345 -13.76 -17.01 10.11
C ASP A 345 -15.24 -16.67 10.35
N GLY A 346 -16.01 -16.22 9.34
CA GLY A 346 -17.44 -15.90 9.53
C GLY A 346 -17.70 -14.74 10.50
N LYS A 347 -16.70 -13.88 10.72
CA LYS A 347 -16.68 -12.84 11.76
C LYS A 347 -16.52 -11.42 11.24
N ASP A 348 -16.37 -11.23 9.92
CA ASP A 348 -16.06 -9.93 9.34
C ASP A 348 -17.13 -9.48 8.36
N GLY A 349 -17.70 -8.29 8.54
CA GLY A 349 -18.59 -7.68 7.55
C GLY A 349 -17.93 -7.49 6.18
N PHE A 350 -18.74 -7.26 5.14
CA PHE A 350 -18.31 -7.04 3.75
C PHE A 350 -17.12 -6.06 3.62
N PHE A 351 -17.09 -5.02 4.48
CA PHE A 351 -15.89 -4.24 4.72
C PHE A 351 -15.32 -4.59 6.11
N GLY A 352 -14.14 -5.23 6.15
CA GLY A 352 -13.41 -5.45 7.40
C GLY A 352 -13.02 -4.13 8.09
N THR A 353 -12.74 -4.17 9.40
CA THR A 353 -12.47 -2.99 10.24
C THR A 353 -11.38 -2.08 9.68
N ALA A 354 -10.30 -2.67 9.14
CA ALA A 354 -9.21 -1.92 8.51
C ALA A 354 -9.69 -1.14 7.27
N ARG A 355 -10.49 -1.79 6.41
CA ARG A 355 -11.07 -1.18 5.21
C ARG A 355 -12.08 -0.09 5.56
N ARG A 356 -12.94 -0.32 6.56
CA ARG A 356 -13.87 0.70 7.07
C ARG A 356 -13.12 1.93 7.58
N GLY A 357 -12.01 1.72 8.30
CA GLY A 357 -11.11 2.78 8.74
C GLY A 357 -10.53 3.61 7.60
N ASN A 358 -10.06 2.97 6.52
CA ASN A 358 -9.58 3.68 5.32
C ASN A 358 -10.70 4.45 4.61
N LEU A 359 -11.86 3.81 4.41
CA LEU A 359 -13.00 4.45 3.75
C LEU A 359 -13.46 5.70 4.50
N ILE A 360 -13.61 5.63 5.82
CA ILE A 360 -14.02 6.79 6.62
C ILE A 360 -12.93 7.85 6.66
N GLU A 361 -11.66 7.47 6.73
CA GLU A 361 -10.53 8.40 6.64
C GLU A 361 -10.58 9.19 5.33
N SER A 362 -10.79 8.52 4.21
CA SER A 362 -10.98 9.16 2.90
C SER A 362 -12.13 10.17 2.93
N ILE A 363 -13.29 9.82 3.50
CA ILE A 363 -14.42 10.76 3.62
C ILE A 363 -14.01 12.00 4.42
N ILE A 364 -13.35 11.82 5.57
CA ILE A 364 -13.00 12.91 6.49
C ILE A 364 -11.90 13.81 5.91
N ILE A 365 -10.87 13.22 5.31
CA ILE A 365 -9.75 13.93 4.69
C ILE A 365 -10.23 14.81 3.54
N TYR A 366 -11.10 14.28 2.67
CA TYR A 366 -11.60 15.01 1.50
C TYR A 366 -12.84 15.87 1.80
N CYS A 367 -13.40 15.79 3.01
CA CYS A 367 -14.46 16.68 3.47
C CYS A 367 -13.99 18.14 3.43
N LYS A 368 -14.87 19.05 2.97
CA LYS A 368 -14.55 20.47 2.81
C LYS A 368 -15.37 21.35 3.75
N ILE A 369 -14.70 22.31 4.38
CA ILE A 369 -15.34 23.43 5.08
C ILE A 369 -15.30 24.64 4.17
N ARG A 370 -16.49 25.16 3.83
CA ARG A 370 -16.64 26.41 3.08
C ARG A 370 -16.23 27.58 3.97
N THR A 371 -15.15 28.27 3.62
CA THR A 371 -14.73 29.51 4.30
C THR A 371 -14.97 30.71 3.40
N LYS A 372 -14.99 31.92 3.96
CA LYS A 372 -15.21 33.17 3.20
C LYS A 372 -14.22 33.38 2.03
N ARG A 373 -13.02 32.79 2.11
CA ARG A 373 -11.95 32.95 1.09
C ARG A 373 -11.85 31.77 0.13
N SER A 374 -12.01 30.53 0.62
CA SER A 374 -11.91 29.31 -0.18
C SER A 374 -12.44 28.09 0.57
N ASP A 375 -12.77 27.03 -0.14
CA ASP A 375 -12.96 25.72 0.48
C ASP A 375 -11.63 25.20 1.04
N ARG A 376 -11.66 24.65 2.25
CA ARG A 376 -10.49 24.02 2.88
C ARG A 376 -10.83 22.60 3.33
N HIS A 377 -9.84 21.71 3.31
CA HIS A 377 -9.98 20.38 3.87
C HIS A 377 -10.29 20.46 5.38
N ALA A 378 -11.39 19.82 5.78
CA ALA A 378 -12.00 19.97 7.09
C ALA A 378 -11.06 19.51 8.21
N LEU A 379 -10.53 18.29 8.08
CA LEU A 379 -9.64 17.69 9.08
C LEU A 379 -8.37 18.52 9.28
N LYS A 380 -7.61 18.78 8.20
CA LYS A 380 -6.38 19.56 8.24
C LYS A 380 -6.60 20.93 8.89
N TYR A 381 -7.69 21.61 8.51
CA TYR A 381 -8.04 22.92 9.08
C TYR A 381 -8.23 22.90 10.60
N VAL A 382 -8.78 21.82 11.16
CA VAL A 382 -9.13 21.71 12.58
C VAL A 382 -7.95 21.18 13.40
N MET A 383 -7.16 20.26 12.83
CA MET A 383 -5.92 19.76 13.44
C MET A 383 -4.84 20.85 13.52
N ASP A 384 -4.63 21.63 12.45
CA ASP A 384 -3.65 22.75 12.44
C ASP A 384 -3.95 23.81 13.52
N ARG A 385 -5.24 23.97 13.87
CA ARG A 385 -5.72 24.91 14.89
C ARG A 385 -5.78 24.32 16.29
N LYS A 386 -5.40 23.04 16.46
CA LYS A 386 -5.47 22.28 17.71
C LYS A 386 -6.87 22.24 18.33
N ALA A 387 -7.91 22.27 17.49
CA ALA A 387 -9.29 22.12 17.95
C ALA A 387 -9.63 20.66 18.26
N PHE A 388 -9.00 19.72 17.55
CA PHE A 388 -8.84 18.33 18.00
C PHE A 388 -7.37 18.07 18.28
N THR A 389 -7.08 17.19 19.25
CA THR A 389 -5.72 16.78 19.61
C THR A 389 -5.27 15.58 18.79
N ASP A 390 -6.16 14.61 18.60
CA ASP A 390 -5.85 13.33 17.95
C ASP A 390 -7.02 12.81 17.11
N MET A 391 -6.69 11.98 16.12
CA MET A 391 -7.61 11.17 15.34
C MET A 391 -7.01 9.77 15.17
N PHE A 392 -7.78 8.71 15.46
CA PHE A 392 -7.28 7.34 15.35
C PHE A 392 -8.39 6.30 15.13
N THR A 393 -7.99 5.15 14.58
CA THR A 393 -8.83 3.95 14.50
C THR A 393 -8.60 3.09 15.74
N LEU A 394 -9.59 2.25 16.07
CA LEU A 394 -9.50 1.38 17.24
C LEU A 394 -8.84 0.05 16.93
N HIS A 395 -8.18 -0.49 17.95
CA HIS A 395 -7.96 -1.92 18.02
C HIS A 395 -9.24 -2.63 18.46
N ASP A 396 -9.47 -3.82 17.91
CA ASP A 396 -10.61 -4.70 18.20
C ASP A 396 -10.69 -5.19 19.68
N GLY A 397 -9.81 -4.69 20.58
CA GLY A 397 -9.80 -4.99 22.03
C GLY A 397 -8.40 -5.31 22.60
N SER A 398 -8.35 -6.04 23.72
CA SER A 398 -7.10 -6.45 24.38
C SER A 398 -6.38 -7.58 23.63
N TYR A 399 -5.06 -7.47 23.47
CA TYR A 399 -4.21 -8.51 22.86
C TYR A 399 -3.96 -9.75 23.75
N LYS A 400 -4.34 -9.70 25.04
CA LYS A 400 -4.22 -10.82 25.99
C LYS A 400 -5.56 -11.49 26.30
N SER A 401 -6.59 -11.25 25.50
CA SER A 401 -7.92 -11.80 25.77
C SER A 401 -7.88 -13.33 25.69
N LYS A 402 -8.50 -14.03 26.65
CA LYS A 402 -8.67 -15.49 26.64
C LYS A 402 -10.13 -15.92 26.40
N VAL A 403 -11.02 -14.98 26.11
CA VAL A 403 -12.47 -15.21 25.99
C VAL A 403 -12.78 -15.85 24.63
N MET A 404 -13.39 -17.05 24.63
CA MET A 404 -13.99 -17.73 23.47
C MET A 404 -15.47 -17.31 23.30
N PRO A 405 -16.09 -17.37 22.10
CA PRO A 405 -15.70 -18.10 20.88
C PRO A 405 -15.09 -17.25 19.75
N THR A 406 -14.65 -16.02 20.03
CA THR A 406 -13.87 -15.23 19.07
C THR A 406 -12.66 -14.59 19.78
N PRO A 407 -11.43 -15.13 19.65
CA PRO A 407 -10.27 -14.34 20.00
C PRO A 407 -10.27 -13.14 19.06
N ASN A 408 -10.52 -11.95 19.59
CA ASN A 408 -10.31 -10.68 18.91
C ASN A 408 -9.04 -10.78 18.01
N ARG A 409 -9.09 -10.32 16.76
CA ARG A 409 -8.00 -10.47 15.78
C ARG A 409 -6.65 -9.96 16.26
N ARG A 410 -6.62 -8.95 17.13
CA ARG A 410 -5.40 -8.50 17.82
C ARG A 410 -4.77 -9.59 18.69
N THR A 411 -5.58 -10.39 19.39
CA THR A 411 -5.12 -11.55 20.17
C THR A 411 -4.67 -12.69 19.25
N LEU A 412 -5.42 -12.95 18.18
CA LEU A 412 -5.06 -13.96 17.19
C LEU A 412 -3.67 -13.65 16.61
N LEU A 413 -3.46 -12.43 16.13
CA LEU A 413 -2.18 -11.96 15.62
C LEU A 413 -1.09 -12.00 16.70
N TYR A 414 -1.39 -11.64 17.95
CA TYR A 414 -0.40 -11.75 19.03
C TYR A 414 0.09 -13.21 19.21
N ASN A 415 -0.81 -14.19 19.16
CA ASN A 415 -0.45 -15.60 19.33
C ASN A 415 0.20 -16.22 18.08
N THR A 416 -0.33 -15.92 16.90
CA THR A 416 0.10 -16.53 15.62
C THR A 416 1.27 -15.82 14.95
N TRP A 417 1.48 -14.53 15.24
CA TRP A 417 2.50 -13.71 14.59
C TRP A 417 3.59 -13.24 15.55
N VAL A 418 3.24 -12.71 16.73
CA VAL A 418 4.26 -12.24 17.69
C VAL A 418 4.90 -13.40 18.46
N ARG A 419 4.08 -14.31 19.01
CA ARG A 419 4.55 -15.42 19.86
C ARG A 419 4.98 -16.65 19.07
N SER A 420 4.46 -16.84 17.86
CA SER A 420 4.73 -18.01 17.05
C SER A 420 6.18 -18.04 16.55
N ARG A 421 6.73 -19.25 16.42
CA ARG A 421 7.98 -19.51 15.69
C ARG A 421 7.75 -19.86 14.22
N GLY A 422 6.49 -20.08 13.81
CA GLY A 422 6.12 -20.45 12.46
C GLY A 422 6.09 -19.29 11.47
N ASP A 423 5.58 -19.58 10.27
CA ASP A 423 5.42 -18.62 9.18
C ASP A 423 4.51 -17.45 9.57
N GLN A 424 4.72 -16.32 8.88
CA GLN A 424 3.96 -15.10 9.10
C GLN A 424 2.55 -15.20 8.47
N PRO A 425 1.47 -14.87 9.20
CA PRO A 425 0.12 -14.90 8.65
C PRO A 425 -0.17 -13.63 7.83
N LEU A 426 0.36 -13.56 6.61
CA LEU A 426 0.33 -12.35 5.76
C LEU A 426 -1.09 -11.84 5.47
N GLU A 427 -2.05 -12.74 5.21
CA GLU A 427 -3.44 -12.34 4.94
C GLU A 427 -4.11 -11.73 6.18
N GLU A 428 -3.92 -12.29 7.38
CA GLU A 428 -4.45 -11.71 8.61
C GLU A 428 -3.83 -10.33 8.93
N ILE A 429 -2.53 -10.18 8.65
CA ILE A 429 -1.84 -8.88 8.79
C ILE A 429 -2.46 -7.87 7.81
N ARG A 430 -2.71 -8.28 6.55
CA ARG A 430 -3.36 -7.44 5.54
C ARG A 430 -4.77 -7.05 5.96
N PHE A 431 -5.59 -7.99 6.42
CA PHE A 431 -6.95 -7.69 6.84
C PHE A 431 -7.00 -6.77 8.07
N TYR A 432 -5.97 -6.78 8.92
CA TYR A 432 -5.93 -5.95 10.11
C TYR A 432 -5.26 -4.58 9.92
N TYR A 433 -4.17 -4.51 9.15
CA TYR A 433 -3.36 -3.29 8.99
C TYR A 433 -3.32 -2.73 7.56
N GLY A 434 -3.87 -3.43 6.57
CA GLY A 434 -3.83 -3.05 5.16
C GLY A 434 -2.63 -3.60 4.39
N GLU A 435 -2.68 -3.44 3.08
CA GLU A 435 -1.71 -4.00 2.14
C GLU A 435 -0.30 -3.41 2.33
N LYS A 436 -0.14 -2.12 2.64
CA LYS A 436 1.18 -1.49 2.80
C LYS A 436 2.04 -2.13 3.90
N ILE A 437 1.43 -2.39 5.06
CA ILE A 437 2.12 -3.05 6.19
C ILE A 437 2.32 -4.54 5.91
N ALA A 438 1.32 -5.20 5.32
CA ALA A 438 1.46 -6.60 4.94
C ALA A 438 2.58 -6.83 3.91
N LEU A 439 2.76 -5.90 2.97
CA LEU A 439 3.82 -5.97 1.98
C LEU A 439 5.21 -5.86 2.60
N TYR A 440 5.37 -4.99 3.62
CA TYR A 440 6.60 -4.91 4.41
C TYR A 440 6.95 -6.26 5.04
N PHE A 441 6.00 -6.89 5.74
CA PHE A 441 6.22 -8.20 6.35
C PHE A 441 6.46 -9.32 5.33
N ALA A 442 5.81 -9.23 4.17
CA ALA A 442 6.05 -10.14 3.05
C ALA A 442 7.47 -10.00 2.46
N TRP A 443 8.00 -8.76 2.41
CA TRP A 443 9.33 -8.42 1.95
C TRP A 443 10.41 -8.83 2.93
N ILE A 444 10.34 -8.39 4.20
CA ILE A 444 11.31 -8.82 5.22
C ILE A 444 11.30 -10.34 5.39
N GLY A 445 10.13 -10.99 5.30
CA GLY A 445 10.04 -12.46 5.32
C GLY A 445 10.72 -13.13 4.11
N HIS A 446 10.63 -12.52 2.93
CA HIS A 446 11.38 -12.95 1.74
C HIS A 446 12.88 -12.76 1.96
N TYR A 447 13.30 -11.59 2.41
CA TYR A 447 14.69 -11.24 2.66
C TYR A 447 15.34 -12.17 3.69
N THR A 448 14.69 -12.46 4.82
CA THR A 448 15.19 -13.39 5.84
C THR A 448 15.36 -14.81 5.32
N ARG A 449 14.42 -15.31 4.49
CA ARG A 449 14.53 -16.64 3.88
C ARG A 449 15.69 -16.72 2.89
N TRP A 450 15.96 -15.66 2.14
CA TRP A 450 17.11 -15.62 1.23
C TRP A 450 18.44 -15.44 1.98
N LEU A 451 18.47 -14.62 3.03
CA LEU A 451 19.62 -14.46 3.91
C LEU A 451 20.06 -15.77 4.55
N PHE A 452 19.14 -16.69 4.82
CA PHE A 452 19.48 -18.02 5.33
C PHE A 452 20.50 -18.74 4.43
N TYR A 453 20.32 -18.70 3.10
CA TYR A 453 21.26 -19.32 2.17
C TYR A 453 22.62 -18.60 2.15
N ALA A 454 22.61 -17.27 2.20
CA ALA A 454 23.84 -16.48 2.28
C ALA A 454 24.59 -16.71 3.60
N ALA A 455 23.87 -16.86 4.71
CA ALA A 455 24.43 -17.16 6.02
C ALA A 455 25.08 -18.55 6.07
N ILE A 456 24.48 -19.57 5.43
CA ILE A 456 25.12 -20.89 5.29
C ILE A 456 26.43 -20.78 4.51
N ALA A 457 26.42 -20.10 3.36
CA ALA A 457 27.63 -19.92 2.56
C ALA A 457 28.72 -19.16 3.34
N GLY A 458 28.35 -18.09 4.03
CA GLY A 458 29.27 -17.33 4.90
C GLY A 458 29.80 -18.14 6.08
N PHE A 459 28.99 -19.04 6.64
CA PHE A 459 29.41 -19.94 7.72
C PHE A 459 30.40 -21.01 7.24
N LEU A 460 30.17 -21.61 6.06
CA LEU A 460 31.11 -22.55 5.44
C LEU A 460 32.43 -21.87 5.09
N PHE A 461 32.37 -20.64 4.56
CA PHE A 461 33.53 -19.81 4.30
C PHE A 461 34.34 -19.57 5.58
N LEU A 462 33.67 -19.21 6.67
CA LEU A 462 34.30 -18.99 7.97
C LEU A 462 35.00 -20.26 8.49
N ILE A 463 34.33 -21.42 8.43
CA ILE A 463 34.92 -22.69 8.87
C ILE A 463 36.20 -23.00 8.07
N TYR A 464 36.16 -22.84 6.75
CA TYR A 464 37.33 -23.07 5.90
C TYR A 464 38.49 -22.14 6.28
N GLY A 465 38.21 -20.84 6.45
CA GLY A 465 39.21 -19.86 6.88
C GLY A 465 39.82 -20.20 8.25
N MET A 466 38.99 -20.59 9.21
CA MET A 466 39.45 -21.00 10.55
C MET A 466 40.31 -22.26 10.50
N ILE A 467 39.92 -23.28 9.72
CA ILE A 467 40.70 -24.51 9.55
C ILE A 467 42.08 -24.18 8.96
N ASN A 468 42.14 -23.38 7.89
CA ASN A 468 43.40 -22.99 7.28
C ASN A 468 44.29 -22.18 8.23
N TYR A 469 43.70 -21.26 9.00
CA TYR A 469 44.42 -20.49 10.01
C TYR A 469 45.06 -21.41 11.07
N PHE A 470 44.29 -22.37 11.62
CA PHE A 470 44.81 -23.32 12.61
C PHE A 470 45.86 -24.28 12.02
N LEU A 471 45.69 -24.73 10.77
CA LEU A 471 46.64 -25.62 10.10
C LEU A 471 47.95 -24.93 9.73
N SER A 472 47.90 -23.65 9.34
CA SER A 472 49.07 -22.89 8.91
C SER A 472 50.05 -22.58 10.05
N LYS A 473 49.70 -22.81 11.33
CA LYS A 473 50.50 -22.45 12.54
C LYS A 473 51.08 -21.02 12.49
N GLN A 474 50.46 -20.11 11.74
CA GLN A 474 50.87 -18.72 11.71
C GLN A 474 50.36 -18.04 12.99
N ASN A 475 51.28 -17.52 13.81
CA ASN A 475 50.96 -16.51 14.81
C ASN A 475 51.25 -15.15 14.19
N PRO A 476 50.28 -14.50 13.51
CA PRO A 476 50.52 -13.20 12.91
C PRO A 476 50.90 -12.20 14.00
N SER A 477 52.06 -11.56 13.82
CA SER A 477 52.58 -10.46 14.64
C SER A 477 51.74 -9.19 14.40
N GLY A 478 50.45 -9.17 14.76
CA GLY A 478 49.56 -8.09 14.29
C GLY A 478 48.22 -7.93 15.00
N GLY A 479 48.02 -8.52 16.19
CA GLY A 479 46.76 -8.37 16.94
C GLY A 479 45.53 -8.94 16.23
N VAL A 480 44.33 -8.53 16.66
CA VAL A 480 43.05 -9.09 16.17
C VAL A 480 42.80 -8.79 14.69
N SER A 481 43.23 -7.63 14.18
CA SER A 481 43.05 -7.27 12.76
C SER A 481 43.78 -8.23 11.82
N ALA A 482 45.04 -8.56 12.11
CA ALA A 482 45.82 -9.48 11.30
C ALA A 482 45.29 -10.92 11.37
N GLN A 483 44.75 -11.32 12.52
CA GLN A 483 44.05 -12.61 12.67
C GLN A 483 42.78 -12.68 11.83
N LEU A 484 41.99 -11.61 11.78
CA LEU A 484 40.79 -11.58 10.95
C LEU A 484 41.11 -11.61 9.45
N VAL A 485 42.15 -10.88 9.01
CA VAL A 485 42.60 -10.90 7.61
C VAL A 485 43.05 -12.29 7.20
N SER A 486 43.83 -13.00 8.01
CA SER A 486 44.28 -14.36 7.66
C SER A 486 43.14 -15.37 7.58
N ILE A 487 42.04 -15.15 8.31
CA ILE A 487 40.83 -15.99 8.23
C ILE A 487 40.00 -15.62 7.00
N PHE A 488 39.78 -14.32 6.75
CA PHE A 488 38.85 -13.85 5.72
C PHE A 488 39.45 -13.71 4.32
N ASP A 489 40.75 -13.49 4.20
CA ASP A 489 41.42 -13.41 2.91
C ASP A 489 42.06 -14.76 2.57
N ASN A 490 41.30 -15.60 1.86
CA ASN A 490 41.70 -16.98 1.54
C ASN A 490 41.26 -17.39 0.13
N ALA A 491 41.57 -18.63 -0.27
CA ALA A 491 41.26 -19.15 -1.60
C ALA A 491 39.77 -19.13 -1.99
N LEU A 492 38.85 -19.13 -1.02
CA LEU A 492 37.41 -19.11 -1.27
C LEU A 492 36.86 -17.70 -1.49
N THR A 493 37.64 -16.63 -1.31
CA THR A 493 37.14 -15.25 -1.39
C THR A 493 36.49 -14.96 -2.75
N LEU A 494 37.12 -15.42 -3.84
CA LEU A 494 36.60 -15.26 -5.20
C LEU A 494 35.31 -16.08 -5.45
N PRO A 495 35.27 -17.40 -5.21
CA PRO A 495 34.03 -18.18 -5.30
C PRO A 495 32.88 -17.62 -4.46
N TYR A 496 33.19 -17.15 -3.24
CA TYR A 496 32.19 -16.57 -2.34
C TYR A 496 31.64 -15.24 -2.87
N ALA A 497 32.50 -14.37 -3.42
CA ALA A 497 32.05 -13.12 -4.05
C ALA A 497 31.13 -13.38 -5.25
N LEU A 498 31.47 -14.37 -6.10
CA LEU A 498 30.63 -14.78 -7.22
C LEU A 498 29.27 -15.30 -6.73
N PHE A 499 29.28 -16.18 -5.71
CA PHE A 499 28.06 -16.68 -5.08
C PHE A 499 27.18 -15.53 -4.55
N MET A 500 27.76 -14.57 -3.83
CA MET A 500 27.02 -13.44 -3.26
C MET A 500 26.47 -12.50 -4.34
N ALA A 501 27.21 -12.30 -5.44
CA ALA A 501 26.72 -11.52 -6.57
C ALA A 501 25.49 -12.18 -7.23
N ILE A 502 25.56 -13.49 -7.48
CA ILE A 502 24.45 -14.30 -8.01
C ILE A 502 23.27 -14.30 -7.05
N TRP A 503 23.52 -14.55 -5.76
CA TRP A 503 22.53 -14.54 -4.70
C TRP A 503 21.78 -13.20 -4.66
N SER A 504 22.50 -12.07 -4.73
CA SER A 504 21.88 -10.74 -4.66
C SER A 504 20.93 -10.49 -5.82
N SER A 505 21.28 -10.95 -7.04
CA SER A 505 20.42 -10.81 -8.20
C SER A 505 19.24 -11.75 -8.18
N MET A 506 19.44 -13.02 -7.81
CA MET A 506 18.33 -13.94 -7.63
C MET A 506 17.35 -13.43 -6.57
N PHE A 507 17.83 -12.93 -5.44
CA PHE A 507 16.97 -12.36 -4.39
C PHE A 507 16.04 -11.26 -4.93
N VAL A 508 16.58 -10.32 -5.71
CA VAL A 508 15.82 -9.19 -6.27
C VAL A 508 14.83 -9.67 -7.34
N GLU A 509 15.26 -10.51 -8.31
CA GLU A 509 14.35 -10.99 -9.36
C GLU A 509 13.21 -11.85 -8.81
N TYR A 510 13.50 -12.71 -7.82
CA TYR A 510 12.47 -13.47 -7.14
C TYR A 510 11.55 -12.59 -6.27
N TRP A 511 12.05 -11.45 -5.77
CA TRP A 511 11.18 -10.48 -5.11
C TRP A 511 10.19 -9.86 -6.09
N LYS A 512 10.62 -9.42 -7.28
CA LYS A 512 9.71 -8.87 -8.31
C LYS A 512 8.59 -9.85 -8.64
N ARG A 513 8.96 -11.12 -8.82
CA ARG A 513 8.02 -12.20 -9.07
C ARG A 513 7.05 -12.43 -7.93
N LYS A 514 7.52 -12.41 -6.68
CA LYS A 514 6.64 -12.55 -5.51
C LYS A 514 5.73 -11.33 -5.34
N ASN A 515 6.25 -10.13 -5.57
CA ASN A 515 5.52 -8.87 -5.51
C ASN A 515 4.38 -8.85 -6.52
N SER A 516 4.60 -9.28 -7.77
CA SER A 516 3.54 -9.34 -8.79
C SER A 516 2.43 -10.34 -8.42
N ILE A 517 2.78 -11.49 -7.83
CA ILE A 517 1.79 -12.44 -7.29
C ILE A 517 0.95 -11.80 -6.18
N LEU A 518 1.60 -11.14 -5.21
CA LEU A 518 0.91 -10.50 -4.09
C LEU A 518 0.05 -9.32 -4.56
N ALA A 519 0.55 -8.49 -5.48
CA ALA A 519 -0.20 -7.36 -6.03
C ALA A 519 -1.44 -7.82 -6.80
N TYR A 520 -1.34 -8.94 -7.52
CA TYR A 520 -2.50 -9.60 -8.15
C TYR A 520 -3.46 -10.15 -7.09
N GLN A 521 -2.98 -10.96 -6.15
CA GLN A 521 -3.79 -11.53 -5.06
C GLN A 521 -4.44 -10.46 -4.18
N TRP A 522 -3.84 -9.28 -4.06
CA TRP A 522 -4.36 -8.21 -3.22
C TRP A 522 -5.21 -7.20 -3.98
N ASN A 523 -5.41 -7.39 -5.30
CA ASN A 523 -6.14 -6.47 -6.19
C ASN A 523 -5.53 -5.05 -6.24
N THR A 524 -4.22 -4.94 -6.04
CA THR A 524 -3.48 -3.68 -5.95
C THR A 524 -2.64 -3.35 -7.20
N LEU A 525 -2.65 -4.18 -8.25
CA LEU A 525 -1.91 -3.94 -9.51
C LEU A 525 -2.12 -2.56 -10.14
N ASP A 526 -3.31 -1.96 -10.02
CA ASP A 526 -3.62 -0.65 -10.60
C ASP A 526 -3.74 0.45 -9.53
N PHE A 527 -3.18 0.25 -8.33
CA PHE A 527 -3.43 1.12 -7.18
C PHE A 527 -2.91 2.55 -7.40
N GLU A 528 -1.66 2.70 -7.83
CA GLU A 528 -1.02 4.03 -7.96
C GLU A 528 -1.71 4.93 -8.99
N GLN A 529 -2.24 4.33 -10.07
CA GLN A 529 -2.95 5.07 -11.11
C GLN A 529 -4.30 5.60 -10.62
N ARG A 530 -4.95 4.85 -9.71
CA ARG A 530 -6.25 5.17 -9.12
C ARG A 530 -6.15 6.08 -7.89
N GLU A 531 -4.95 6.27 -7.36
CA GLU A 531 -4.73 7.07 -6.16
C GLU A 531 -5.18 8.53 -6.32
N ARG A 532 -5.84 9.05 -5.29
CA ARG A 532 -6.33 10.44 -5.25
C ARG A 532 -5.16 11.41 -5.01
N ALA A 533 -5.39 12.67 -5.39
CA ALA A 533 -4.42 13.72 -5.11
C ALA A 533 -4.36 14.03 -3.61
N ARG A 534 -3.15 14.10 -3.05
CA ARG A 534 -2.95 14.37 -1.62
C ARG A 534 -3.59 15.71 -1.21
N PRO A 535 -4.16 15.84 0.00
CA PRO A 535 -4.78 17.08 0.46
C PRO A 535 -3.83 18.28 0.54
N GLU A 536 -2.54 18.00 0.64
CA GLU A 536 -1.47 19.00 0.77
C GLU A 536 -0.99 19.54 -0.56
N PHE A 537 -1.44 18.95 -1.66
CA PHE A 537 -1.11 19.40 -3.00
C PHE A 537 -1.64 20.81 -3.24
N LYS A 538 -0.75 21.72 -3.67
CA LYS A 538 -1.07 23.12 -3.94
C LYS A 538 -1.27 23.30 -5.45
N PRO A 539 -2.52 23.28 -5.96
CA PRO A 539 -2.77 23.50 -7.39
C PRO A 539 -2.52 24.97 -7.78
N THR A 540 -2.05 25.20 -8.99
CA THR A 540 -2.02 26.55 -9.59
C THR A 540 -3.30 26.83 -10.37
N SER A 541 -3.83 25.82 -11.08
CA SER A 541 -5.06 25.93 -11.85
C SER A 541 -5.78 24.59 -11.95
N THR A 542 -7.01 24.58 -12.47
CA THR A 542 -7.72 23.36 -12.85
C THR A 542 -7.57 23.13 -14.35
N ARG A 543 -7.30 21.90 -14.78
CA ARG A 543 -7.19 21.49 -16.19
C ARG A 543 -8.17 20.34 -16.46
N ILE A 544 -8.65 20.19 -17.70
CA ILE A 544 -9.37 18.97 -18.12
C ILE A 544 -8.33 17.91 -18.51
N SER A 545 -8.40 16.75 -17.84
CA SER A 545 -7.52 15.62 -18.11
C SER A 545 -7.70 15.12 -19.54
N PRO A 546 -6.63 14.96 -20.34
CA PRO A 546 -6.74 14.51 -21.73
C PRO A 546 -7.20 13.05 -21.85
N VAL A 547 -6.97 12.23 -20.82
CA VAL A 547 -7.33 10.81 -20.82
C VAL A 547 -8.71 10.59 -20.22
N THR A 548 -9.00 11.23 -19.07
CA THR A 548 -10.24 10.94 -18.33
C THR A 548 -11.38 11.90 -18.65
N GLY A 549 -11.12 13.03 -19.33
CA GLY A 549 -12.10 14.09 -19.57
C GLY A 549 -12.58 14.83 -18.31
N LYS A 550 -12.06 14.46 -17.12
CA LYS A 550 -12.46 15.07 -15.84
C LYS A 550 -11.65 16.33 -15.55
N LYS A 551 -12.28 17.31 -14.90
CA LYS A 551 -11.56 18.46 -14.32
C LYS A 551 -10.66 17.99 -13.19
N GLU A 552 -9.36 18.24 -13.31
CA GLU A 552 -8.34 17.86 -12.34
C GLU A 552 -7.51 19.06 -11.87
N LEU A 553 -6.91 18.90 -10.69
CA LEU A 553 -5.98 19.87 -10.10
C LEU A 553 -4.63 19.81 -10.82
N TYR A 554 -4.18 20.94 -11.37
CA TYR A 554 -2.96 21.04 -12.16
C TYR A 554 -1.90 21.93 -11.50
N TYR A 555 -0.66 21.43 -11.52
CA TYR A 555 0.54 22.17 -11.16
C TYR A 555 1.50 22.15 -12.35
N PRO A 556 1.97 23.32 -12.86
CA PRO A 556 2.82 23.37 -14.04
C PRO A 556 4.16 22.64 -13.84
N ARG A 557 4.50 21.76 -14.79
CA ARG A 557 5.72 20.94 -14.74
C ARG A 557 7.00 21.76 -14.66
N TYR A 558 7.08 22.92 -15.32
CA TYR A 558 8.28 23.76 -15.27
C TYR A 558 8.56 24.30 -13.86
N LYS A 559 7.52 24.67 -13.08
CA LYS A 559 7.68 25.09 -11.68
C LYS A 559 8.13 23.91 -10.81
N GLN A 560 7.56 22.73 -11.05
CA GLN A 560 7.95 21.52 -10.35
C GLN A 560 9.41 21.15 -10.64
N LEU A 561 9.83 21.25 -11.91
CA LEU A 561 11.19 20.96 -12.34
C LEU A 561 12.20 21.90 -11.67
N VAL A 562 11.91 23.19 -11.58
CA VAL A 562 12.77 24.14 -10.85
C VAL A 562 12.91 23.76 -9.37
N SER A 563 11.81 23.41 -8.69
CA SER A 563 11.88 22.94 -7.30
C SER A 563 12.70 21.65 -7.16
N ILE A 564 12.56 20.70 -8.10
CA ILE A 564 13.32 19.44 -8.11
C ILE A 564 14.82 19.73 -8.33
N VAL A 565 15.18 20.60 -9.28
CA VAL A 565 16.58 20.98 -9.52
C VAL A 565 17.19 21.63 -8.28
N ILE A 566 16.47 22.54 -7.62
CA ILE A 566 16.92 23.14 -6.35
C ILE A 566 17.11 22.05 -5.29
N SER A 567 16.17 21.11 -5.16
CA SER A 567 16.29 20.00 -4.22
C SER A 567 17.52 19.15 -4.51
N VAL A 568 17.78 18.80 -5.77
CA VAL A 568 18.95 18.01 -6.18
C VAL A 568 20.24 18.74 -5.80
N MET A 569 20.33 20.04 -6.04
CA MET A 569 21.50 20.84 -5.65
C MET A 569 21.74 20.82 -4.13
N VAL A 570 20.67 20.96 -3.33
CA VAL A 570 20.78 20.88 -1.86
C VAL A 570 21.20 19.48 -1.40
N VAL A 571 20.72 18.42 -2.05
CA VAL A 571 21.15 17.04 -1.79
C VAL A 571 22.65 16.88 -2.06
N LEU A 572 23.14 17.37 -3.20
CA LEU A 572 24.56 17.29 -3.57
C LEU A 572 25.46 18.07 -2.59
N ILE A 573 25.04 19.26 -2.15
CA ILE A 573 25.75 20.03 -1.12
C ILE A 573 25.80 19.25 0.20
N SER A 574 24.69 18.63 0.59
CA SER A 574 24.62 17.82 1.83
C SER A 574 25.55 16.60 1.75
N ILE A 575 25.63 15.95 0.59
CA ILE A 575 26.57 14.87 0.30
C ILE A 575 28.02 15.34 0.39
N ALA A 576 28.34 16.52 -0.15
CA ALA A 576 29.68 17.10 -0.05
C ALA A 576 30.07 17.37 1.42
N ILE A 577 29.15 17.88 2.24
CA ILE A 577 29.36 18.08 3.68
C ILE A 577 29.71 16.77 4.37
N VAL A 578 29.00 15.67 4.04
CA VAL A 578 29.31 14.34 4.58
C VAL A 578 30.72 13.92 4.19
N ILE A 579 31.11 14.03 2.92
CA ILE A 579 32.44 13.65 2.45
C ILE A 579 33.54 14.45 3.17
N VAL A 580 33.35 15.75 3.33
CA VAL A 580 34.29 16.62 4.08
C VAL A 580 34.36 16.21 5.55
N SER A 581 33.21 15.93 6.19
CA SER A 581 33.18 15.50 7.59
C SER A 581 33.93 14.18 7.80
N VAL A 582 33.71 13.20 6.93
CA VAL A 582 34.39 11.90 6.98
C VAL A 582 35.88 12.08 6.70
N GLY A 583 36.26 12.84 5.68
CA GLY A 583 37.65 13.19 5.40
C GLY A 583 38.34 13.84 6.59
N SER A 584 37.67 14.74 7.30
CA SER A 584 38.21 15.39 8.50
C SER A 584 38.43 14.43 9.67
N LEU A 585 37.52 13.47 9.88
CA LEU A 585 37.68 12.42 10.91
C LEU A 585 38.85 11.48 10.58
N LEU A 586 39.06 11.20 9.30
CA LEU A 586 40.17 10.37 8.83
C LEU A 586 41.51 11.11 9.00
N LEU A 587 41.58 12.40 8.68
CA LEU A 587 42.76 13.23 8.96
C LEU A 587 43.06 13.31 10.47
N PHE A 588 42.02 13.43 11.28
CA PHE A 588 42.16 13.43 12.74
C PHE A 588 42.69 12.09 13.29
N ASN A 589 42.32 10.96 12.68
CA ASN A 589 42.88 9.64 13.00
C ASN A 589 44.40 9.61 12.82
N ILE A 590 44.90 10.11 11.69
CA ILE A 590 46.34 10.17 11.36
C ILE A 590 47.07 11.02 12.41
N TYR A 591 46.49 12.17 12.76
CA TYR A 591 47.05 13.07 13.77
C TYR A 591 47.20 12.37 15.14
N LEU A 592 46.14 11.72 15.63
CA LEU A 592 46.16 11.02 16.93
C LEU A 592 47.13 9.84 16.95
N LYS A 593 47.18 9.05 15.87
CA LYS A 593 48.12 7.91 15.73
C LYS A 593 49.58 8.34 15.86
N GLY A 594 49.92 9.55 15.43
CA GLY A 594 51.30 10.02 15.47
C GLY A 594 51.68 10.88 16.69
N GLN A 595 50.74 11.22 17.58
CA GLN A 595 51.04 11.99 18.81
C GLN A 595 50.92 11.14 20.08
N SER A 596 50.07 10.11 20.09
CA SER A 596 49.76 9.36 21.30
C SER A 596 50.63 8.11 21.49
N GLN A 597 50.90 7.76 22.75
CA GLN A 597 51.47 6.46 23.15
C GLN A 597 50.40 5.34 23.18
N LEU A 598 49.15 5.66 22.84
CA LEU A 598 48.09 4.67 22.75
C LEU A 598 48.32 3.81 21.50
N GLY A 599 48.09 2.50 21.62
CA GLY A 599 48.20 1.59 20.48
C GLY A 599 47.29 2.00 19.33
N ALA A 600 47.80 1.90 18.09
CA ALA A 600 47.11 2.30 16.85
C ALA A 600 45.70 1.67 16.70
N TYR A 601 45.51 0.49 17.29
CA TYR A 601 44.22 -0.20 17.36
C TYR A 601 43.17 0.57 18.17
N THR A 602 43.53 1.02 19.39
CA THR A 602 42.62 1.75 20.27
C THR A 602 42.14 3.05 19.64
N ILE A 603 43.04 3.74 18.93
CA ILE A 603 42.73 4.98 18.22
C ILE A 603 41.75 4.71 17.08
N SER A 604 41.97 3.64 16.31
CA SER A 604 41.07 3.25 15.21
C SER A 604 39.65 2.92 15.72
N VAL A 605 39.53 2.26 16.87
CA VAL A 605 38.23 2.00 17.52
C VAL A 605 37.55 3.31 17.98
N ILE A 606 38.29 4.22 18.61
CA ILE A 606 37.74 5.52 19.05
C ILE A 606 37.22 6.34 17.85
N ILE A 607 37.99 6.39 16.76
CA ILE A 607 37.59 7.10 15.53
C ILE A 607 36.37 6.44 14.90
N ALA A 608 36.31 5.10 14.87
CA ALA A 608 35.14 4.37 14.37
C ALA A 608 33.87 4.73 15.17
N LEU A 609 33.97 4.81 16.50
CA LEU A 609 32.86 5.22 17.37
C LEU A 609 32.46 6.69 17.16
N MET A 610 33.43 7.60 17.02
CA MET A 610 33.16 9.01 16.71
C MET A 610 32.45 9.14 15.35
N ASN A 611 32.91 8.40 14.34
CA ASN A 611 32.29 8.36 13.03
C ASN A 611 30.83 7.86 13.11
N LEU A 612 30.56 6.81 13.90
CA LEU A 612 29.20 6.34 14.13
C LEU A 612 28.30 7.44 14.73
N VAL A 613 28.80 8.20 15.72
CA VAL A 613 28.05 9.33 16.31
C VAL A 613 27.75 10.41 15.26
N VAL A 614 28.74 10.78 14.45
CA VAL A 614 28.56 11.79 13.38
C VAL A 614 27.53 11.33 12.35
N ILE A 615 27.59 10.07 11.92
CA ILE A 615 26.62 9.46 11.00
C ILE A 615 25.20 9.60 11.53
N LEU A 616 24.98 9.30 12.82
CA LEU A 616 23.65 9.41 13.45
C LEU A 616 23.15 10.85 13.48
N ILE A 617 24.00 11.80 13.89
CA ILE A 617 23.63 13.23 13.97
C ILE A 617 23.29 13.78 12.58
N LEU A 618 24.19 13.62 11.60
CA LEU A 618 23.96 14.10 10.23
C LEU A 618 22.74 13.42 9.59
N GLY A 619 22.53 12.13 9.90
CA GLY A 619 21.33 11.38 9.55
C GLY A 619 20.06 12.08 10.03
N THR A 620 19.96 12.47 11.31
CA THR A 620 18.74 13.12 11.83
C THR A 620 18.48 14.51 11.23
N VAL A 621 19.54 15.31 11.04
CA VAL A 621 19.43 16.66 10.45
C VAL A 621 18.93 16.58 9.01
N TYR A 622 19.52 15.71 8.20
CA TYR A 622 19.12 15.56 6.81
C TYR A 622 17.70 14.99 6.66
N ALA A 623 17.23 14.16 7.59
CA ALA A 623 15.86 13.63 7.57
C ALA A 623 14.82 14.76 7.53
N THR A 624 15.08 15.79 8.35
CA THR A 624 14.21 16.97 8.45
C THR A 624 14.31 17.82 7.18
N LEU A 625 15.52 18.00 6.67
CA LEU A 625 15.75 18.74 5.42
C LEU A 625 15.07 18.07 4.22
N ALA A 626 15.19 16.75 4.07
CA ALA A 626 14.61 16.00 2.97
C ALA A 626 13.07 16.12 2.92
N LYS A 627 12.39 16.14 4.08
CA LYS A 627 10.94 16.40 4.15
C LYS A 627 10.60 17.80 3.64
N ILE A 628 11.32 18.83 4.11
CA ILE A 628 11.11 20.23 3.69
C ILE A 628 11.32 20.37 2.17
N LEU A 629 12.37 19.76 1.63
CA LEU A 629 12.65 19.79 0.19
C LEU A 629 11.53 19.13 -0.61
N THR A 630 11.09 17.95 -0.18
CA THR A 630 10.05 17.18 -0.89
C THR A 630 8.68 17.87 -0.82
N ASP A 631 8.38 18.55 0.30
CA ASP A 631 7.18 19.39 0.41
C ASP A 631 7.20 20.59 -0.54
N ASN A 632 8.39 21.16 -0.79
CA ASN A 632 8.58 22.24 -1.75
C ASN A 632 8.49 21.77 -3.22
N GLU A 633 8.71 20.48 -3.50
CA GLU A 633 8.51 19.89 -4.83
C GLU A 633 7.02 19.71 -5.18
N ASN A 634 6.12 19.72 -4.19
CA ASN A 634 4.66 19.71 -4.37
C ASN A 634 4.15 18.56 -5.26
N HIS A 635 4.46 17.32 -4.90
CA HIS A 635 3.95 16.12 -5.58
C HIS A 635 2.44 15.96 -5.44
N ARG A 636 1.79 15.40 -6.47
CA ARG A 636 0.33 15.28 -6.54
C ARG A 636 -0.20 14.10 -5.75
N ARG A 637 0.44 12.94 -5.83
CA ARG A 637 0.04 11.68 -5.17
C ARG A 637 0.93 11.42 -3.95
N LEU A 638 0.47 10.61 -2.99
CA LEU A 638 1.28 10.25 -1.82
C LEU A 638 2.42 9.31 -2.22
N THR A 639 2.15 8.32 -3.09
CA THR A 639 3.18 7.43 -3.68
C THR A 639 4.35 8.21 -4.26
N GLN A 640 4.07 9.13 -5.19
CA GLN A 640 5.09 10.00 -5.81
C GLN A 640 5.87 10.85 -4.80
N TYR A 641 5.21 11.32 -3.75
CA TYR A 641 5.87 12.07 -2.67
C TYR A 641 6.81 11.16 -1.87
N GLU A 642 6.34 9.98 -1.48
CA GLU A 642 7.13 9.00 -0.73
C GLU A 642 8.32 8.51 -1.55
N ASP A 643 8.15 8.18 -2.84
CA ASP A 643 9.22 7.80 -3.76
C ASP A 643 10.31 8.85 -3.89
N ALA A 644 9.90 10.11 -4.10
CA ALA A 644 10.84 11.22 -4.19
C ALA A 644 11.58 11.46 -2.87
N LEU A 645 10.93 11.24 -1.72
CA LEU A 645 11.56 11.30 -0.40
C LEU A 645 12.53 10.13 -0.19
N ILE A 646 12.14 8.91 -0.59
CA ILE A 646 12.95 7.68 -0.51
C ILE A 646 14.27 7.87 -1.23
N ILE A 647 14.23 8.31 -2.50
CA ILE A 647 15.44 8.47 -3.32
C ILE A 647 16.39 9.50 -2.69
N LYS A 648 15.90 10.67 -2.27
CA LYS A 648 16.75 11.71 -1.65
C LYS A 648 17.37 11.23 -0.34
N ARG A 649 16.55 10.61 0.51
CA ARG A 649 16.97 10.12 1.82
C ARG A 649 17.99 9.00 1.67
N PHE A 650 17.76 8.08 0.75
CA PHE A 650 18.68 6.99 0.47
C PHE A 650 20.01 7.47 -0.12
N LEU A 651 20.00 8.41 -1.08
CA LEU A 651 21.25 8.93 -1.66
C LEU A 651 22.17 9.55 -0.60
N PHE A 652 21.59 10.32 0.33
CA PHE A 652 22.33 10.86 1.46
C PHE A 652 22.84 9.75 2.39
N ASP A 653 21.95 8.84 2.80
CA ASP A 653 22.29 7.76 3.71
C ASP A 653 23.37 6.83 3.11
N PHE A 654 23.32 6.57 1.81
CA PHE A 654 24.33 5.78 1.08
C PHE A 654 25.72 6.39 1.27
N VAL A 655 25.88 7.69 1.01
CA VAL A 655 27.19 8.34 1.21
C VAL A 655 27.54 8.40 2.69
N ASN A 656 26.59 8.73 3.56
CA ASN A 656 26.81 8.85 5.00
C ASN A 656 27.29 7.54 5.64
N PHE A 657 26.72 6.39 5.27
CA PHE A 657 27.11 5.09 5.82
C PHE A 657 28.33 4.48 5.13
N TYR A 658 28.49 4.63 3.81
CA TYR A 658 29.50 3.89 3.06
C TYR A 658 30.76 4.68 2.71
N SER A 659 30.75 6.02 2.76
CA SER A 659 31.92 6.83 2.34
C SER A 659 33.21 6.52 3.10
N ALA A 660 33.14 6.33 4.42
CA ALA A 660 34.29 5.95 5.22
C ALA A 660 34.86 4.58 4.80
N LEU A 661 33.99 3.62 4.49
CA LEU A 661 34.40 2.28 4.02
C LEU A 661 35.02 2.34 2.62
N VAL A 662 34.41 3.10 1.70
CA VAL A 662 34.93 3.34 0.35
C VAL A 662 36.32 4.01 0.42
N TYR A 663 36.51 4.98 1.32
CA TYR A 663 37.81 5.61 1.54
C TYR A 663 38.86 4.60 1.99
N ILE A 664 38.57 3.82 3.04
CA ILE A 664 39.51 2.83 3.60
C ILE A 664 39.84 1.76 2.55
N ALA A 665 38.85 1.34 1.76
CA ALA A 665 39.00 0.27 0.78
C ALA A 665 39.78 0.68 -0.49
N PHE A 666 39.64 1.92 -0.96
CA PHE A 666 40.12 2.29 -2.30
C PHE A 666 40.98 3.54 -2.38
N PHE A 667 40.92 4.45 -1.40
CA PHE A 667 41.61 5.74 -1.49
C PHE A 667 42.77 5.85 -0.51
N LYS A 668 42.69 5.17 0.65
CA LYS A 668 43.68 5.26 1.71
C LYS A 668 45.11 4.91 1.25
N GLU A 669 45.27 3.83 0.49
CA GLU A 669 46.58 3.39 -0.03
C GLU A 669 47.22 4.41 -0.99
N PHE A 670 46.40 5.15 -1.75
CA PHE A 670 46.87 6.12 -2.75
C PHE A 670 46.97 7.55 -2.20
N ALA A 671 46.42 7.82 -1.01
CA ALA A 671 46.38 9.15 -0.42
C ALA A 671 47.72 9.52 0.23
N ASN A 672 48.62 10.13 -0.55
CA ASN A 672 49.85 10.72 -0.02
C ASN A 672 49.51 11.99 0.80
N THR A 673 49.38 11.82 2.11
CA THR A 673 48.90 12.86 3.04
C THR A 673 50.03 13.68 3.67
N THR A 674 51.28 13.45 3.23
CA THR A 674 52.47 14.20 3.64
C THR A 674 52.30 15.71 3.52
N ASP A 675 51.62 16.20 2.48
CA ASP A 675 51.50 17.63 2.21
C ASP A 675 50.50 18.34 3.15
N ILE A 676 49.57 17.60 3.77
CA ILE A 676 48.50 18.18 4.60
C ILE A 676 48.80 18.02 6.10
N VAL A 677 49.30 16.85 6.52
CA VAL A 677 49.51 16.52 7.95
C VAL A 677 50.98 16.18 8.25
N GLY A 678 51.87 16.23 7.25
CA GLY A 678 53.29 15.88 7.42
C GLY A 678 53.55 14.39 7.63
N ARG A 679 52.54 13.53 7.44
CA ARG A 679 52.61 12.08 7.65
C ARG A 679 51.73 11.33 6.65
N ASN A 680 52.14 10.12 6.29
CA ASN A 680 51.37 9.23 5.44
C ASN A 680 50.50 8.27 6.23
N ASP A 681 49.26 8.09 5.80
CA ASP A 681 48.32 7.08 6.31
C ASP A 681 48.58 5.72 5.64
N SER A 682 49.74 5.13 5.90
CA SER A 682 50.08 3.80 5.36
C SER A 682 49.27 2.70 6.05
N CYS A 683 48.77 1.74 5.30
CA CYS A 683 48.14 0.54 5.83
C CYS A 683 49.17 -0.41 6.46
N GLN A 684 48.73 -1.23 7.42
CA GLN A 684 49.61 -2.17 8.12
C GLN A 684 49.74 -3.46 7.29
N ASN A 685 50.97 -3.86 6.93
CA ASN A 685 51.27 -5.02 6.07
C ASN A 685 50.66 -4.93 4.65
N ASP A 686 50.84 -3.79 3.98
CA ASP A 686 50.49 -3.55 2.57
C ASP A 686 49.01 -3.78 2.18
N SER A 687 48.11 -4.00 3.15
CA SER A 687 46.66 -4.14 2.89
C SER A 687 45.81 -3.42 3.95
N CYS A 688 44.73 -2.77 3.51
CA CYS A 688 43.81 -2.04 4.39
C CYS A 688 42.61 -2.90 4.83
N MET A 689 42.57 -4.17 4.41
CA MET A 689 41.46 -5.11 4.61
C MET A 689 41.10 -5.30 6.09
N GLY A 690 42.10 -5.33 6.98
CA GLY A 690 41.88 -5.48 8.43
C GLY A 690 41.18 -4.28 9.07
N GLU A 691 41.59 -3.06 8.71
CA GLU A 691 40.92 -1.83 9.16
C GLU A 691 39.50 -1.74 8.61
N LEU A 692 39.30 -2.09 7.33
CA LEU A 692 37.99 -2.14 6.69
C LEU A 692 37.03 -3.11 7.41
N THR A 693 37.53 -4.31 7.75
CA THR A 693 36.75 -5.34 8.45
C THR A 693 36.28 -4.85 9.82
N ILE A 694 37.18 -4.24 10.60
CA ILE A 694 36.85 -3.70 11.93
C ILE A 694 35.85 -2.55 11.81
N GLN A 695 36.09 -1.60 10.89
CA GLN A 695 35.19 -0.48 10.67
C GLN A 695 33.79 -0.96 10.28
N LEU A 696 33.70 -1.94 9.37
CA LEU A 696 32.45 -2.54 8.96
C LEU A 696 31.77 -3.25 10.14
N ALA A 697 32.50 -4.05 10.91
CA ALA A 697 31.94 -4.71 12.09
C ALA A 697 31.38 -3.68 13.10
N ILE A 698 32.12 -2.62 13.42
CA ILE A 698 31.66 -1.59 14.37
C ILE A 698 30.45 -0.83 13.83
N VAL A 699 30.48 -0.37 12.59
CA VAL A 699 29.37 0.43 12.02
C VAL A 699 28.14 -0.45 11.80
N PHE A 700 28.30 -1.64 11.24
CA PHE A 700 27.20 -2.55 10.94
C PHE A 700 26.62 -3.13 12.23
N VAL A 701 27.42 -3.86 12.99
CA VAL A 701 26.97 -4.58 14.20
C VAL A 701 26.61 -3.58 15.30
N GLY A 702 27.40 -2.53 15.48
CA GLY A 702 27.12 -1.47 16.46
C GLY A 702 25.79 -0.76 16.17
N LYS A 703 25.49 -0.45 14.91
CA LYS A 703 24.18 0.10 14.54
C LYS A 703 23.05 -0.88 14.85
N GLN A 704 23.18 -2.16 14.49
CA GLN A 704 22.12 -3.14 14.79
C GLN A 704 21.86 -3.26 16.30
N PHE A 705 22.92 -3.28 17.12
CA PHE A 705 22.77 -3.30 18.57
C PHE A 705 22.11 -2.04 19.12
N LEU A 706 22.51 -0.85 18.65
CA LEU A 706 21.92 0.42 19.08
C LEU A 706 20.44 0.50 18.69
N ASN A 707 20.09 0.10 17.47
CA ASN A 707 18.72 0.08 16.98
C ASN A 707 17.88 -0.89 17.79
N GLN A 708 18.33 -2.14 17.96
CA GLN A 708 17.61 -3.13 18.77
C GLN A 708 17.41 -2.66 20.22
N PHE A 709 18.40 -1.97 20.80
CA PHE A 709 18.30 -1.35 22.12
C PHE A 709 17.31 -0.18 22.15
N GLN A 710 17.29 0.67 21.13
CA GLN A 710 16.31 1.76 21.02
C GLN A 710 14.88 1.21 20.85
N GLU A 711 14.72 0.14 20.08
CA GLU A 711 13.44 -0.48 19.77
C GLU A 711 12.83 -1.25 20.95
N LEU A 712 13.65 -2.07 21.62
CA LEU A 712 13.19 -2.94 22.70
C LEU A 712 13.46 -2.33 24.08
N GLY A 713 14.65 -1.76 24.25
CA GLY A 713 15.13 -1.23 25.52
C GLY A 713 14.46 0.09 25.90
N VAL A 714 14.42 1.09 25.02
CA VAL A 714 13.89 2.43 25.36
C VAL A 714 12.41 2.38 25.76
N PRO A 715 11.49 1.68 25.07
CA PRO A 715 10.11 1.57 25.53
C PRO A 715 10.00 0.87 26.88
N GLN A 716 10.82 -0.15 27.16
CA GLN A 716 10.83 -0.83 28.45
C GLN A 716 11.40 0.05 29.56
N LEU A 717 12.52 0.73 29.31
CA LEU A 717 13.13 1.71 30.23
C LEU A 717 12.16 2.85 30.52
N LYS A 718 11.49 3.40 29.50
CA LYS A 718 10.45 4.42 29.66
C LYS A 718 9.27 3.88 30.46
N ARG A 719 8.83 2.64 30.20
CA ARG A 719 7.79 1.96 30.99
C ARG A 719 8.22 1.71 32.43
N LEU A 720 9.49 1.41 32.71
CA LEU A 720 10.02 1.17 34.05
C LEU A 720 10.20 2.49 34.81
N TRP A 721 10.78 3.49 34.16
CA TRP A 721 10.98 4.85 34.68
C TRP A 721 9.63 5.52 34.99
N ASN A 722 8.70 5.41 34.05
CA ASN A 722 7.34 5.88 34.23
C ASN A 722 6.45 4.83 34.90
N ALA A 723 6.95 3.67 35.35
CA ALA A 723 6.09 2.58 35.83
C ALA A 723 5.22 3.05 36.99
N LYS A 724 5.79 3.76 37.96
CA LYS A 724 5.01 4.29 39.08
C LYS A 724 3.97 5.30 38.60
N SER A 725 4.33 6.18 37.66
CA SER A 725 3.43 7.20 37.11
C SER A 725 2.34 6.61 36.22
N GLU A 726 2.67 5.76 35.24
CA GLU A 726 1.73 5.05 34.37
C GLU A 726 0.87 4.06 35.12
N LEU A 727 1.41 3.35 36.11
CA LEU A 727 0.64 2.41 36.93
C LEU A 727 -0.29 3.21 37.85
N ALA A 728 0.15 4.34 38.41
CA ALA A 728 -0.71 5.27 39.13
C ALA A 728 -1.78 5.86 38.20
N GLU A 729 -1.46 6.25 36.98
CA GLU A 729 -2.41 6.76 35.99
C GLU A 729 -3.42 5.68 35.58
N LYS A 730 -2.97 4.46 35.27
CA LYS A 730 -3.84 3.31 34.97
C LYS A 730 -4.65 2.86 36.18
N ALA A 731 -4.11 2.94 37.39
CA ALA A 731 -4.82 2.63 38.63
C ALA A 731 -5.84 3.71 38.99
N ASN A 732 -5.49 4.98 38.81
CA ASN A 732 -6.39 6.13 38.93
C ASN A 732 -7.51 6.02 37.90
N LEU A 733 -7.19 5.70 36.64
CA LEU A 733 -8.17 5.46 35.59
C LEU A 733 -9.09 4.29 35.98
N LYS A 734 -8.54 3.13 36.38
CA LYS A 734 -9.35 2.00 36.85
C LYS A 734 -10.20 2.36 38.07
N GLY A 735 -9.67 3.13 39.01
CA GLY A 735 -10.37 3.62 40.19
C GLY A 735 -11.53 4.53 39.82
N LYS A 736 -11.32 5.47 38.89
CA LYS A 736 -12.33 6.40 38.34
C LYS A 736 -13.47 5.67 37.64
N TYR A 737 -13.17 4.64 36.85
CA TYR A 737 -14.20 3.84 36.20
C TYR A 737 -14.92 2.91 37.20
N ARG A 738 -14.19 2.33 38.17
CA ARG A 738 -14.77 1.47 39.21
C ARG A 738 -15.68 2.24 40.17
N SER A 739 -15.37 3.51 40.47
CA SER A 739 -16.20 4.35 41.34
C SER A 739 -17.53 4.77 40.71
N LYS A 740 -17.69 4.65 39.39
CA LYS A 740 -18.95 4.89 38.66
C LYS A 740 -19.63 3.62 38.17
N ASP A 741 -19.48 2.50 38.89
CA ASP A 741 -20.07 1.19 38.57
C ASP A 741 -19.71 0.62 37.18
N MET A 742 -18.65 1.13 36.53
CA MET A 742 -18.14 0.57 35.28
C MET A 742 -16.99 -0.40 35.56
N ALA A 743 -17.13 -1.66 35.14
CA ALA A 743 -16.16 -2.71 35.46
C ALA A 743 -14.77 -2.50 34.84
N LYS A 744 -14.66 -1.89 33.64
CA LYS A 744 -13.39 -1.70 32.90
C LYS A 744 -13.43 -0.44 32.02
N PRO A 745 -12.29 0.27 31.84
CA PRO A 745 -12.21 1.39 30.90
C PRO A 745 -12.42 0.89 29.46
N PRO A 746 -13.11 1.67 28.61
CA PRO A 746 -13.42 1.30 27.24
C PRO A 746 -12.17 1.31 26.35
N GLN A 747 -12.27 0.70 25.17
CA GLN A 747 -11.11 0.46 24.30
C GLN A 747 -10.53 1.76 23.71
N TRP A 748 -11.37 2.72 23.30
CA TRP A 748 -10.93 4.01 22.76
C TRP A 748 -10.12 4.85 23.74
N VAL A 749 -10.43 4.76 25.04
CA VAL A 749 -9.66 5.45 26.09
C VAL A 749 -8.29 4.80 26.26
N LYS A 750 -8.20 3.47 26.17
CA LYS A 750 -6.91 2.76 26.23
C LYS A 750 -6.04 3.06 25.01
N ASP A 751 -6.62 3.04 23.83
CA ASP A 751 -5.89 3.31 22.59
C ASP A 751 -5.52 4.79 22.47
N GLY A 752 -6.32 5.69 23.04
CA GLY A 752 -5.98 7.12 23.14
C GLY A 752 -4.72 7.43 23.96
N LEU A 753 -4.30 6.53 24.85
CA LEU A 753 -3.06 6.64 25.63
C LEU A 753 -1.81 6.14 24.87
N LEU A 754 -1.99 5.40 23.78
CA LEU A 754 -0.87 4.91 22.98
C LEU A 754 -0.35 6.05 22.08
N PRO A 755 0.96 6.12 21.78
CA PRO A 755 1.49 7.03 20.78
C PRO A 755 0.99 6.70 19.36
N PRO A 756 0.84 7.71 18.48
CA PRO A 756 0.55 7.47 17.07
C PRO A 756 1.71 6.72 16.40
N PHE A 757 1.36 5.87 15.43
CA PHE A 757 2.35 5.27 14.54
C PHE A 757 2.57 6.26 13.38
N ASP A 758 3.53 7.18 13.53
CA ASP A 758 3.93 8.09 12.44
C ASP A 758 4.49 7.29 11.25
N ASN A 759 4.65 7.88 10.05
CA ASN A 759 5.11 7.26 8.78
C ASN A 759 6.46 6.49 8.85
N THR A 760 6.49 5.45 9.66
CA THR A 760 7.64 4.66 10.14
C THR A 760 7.96 3.53 9.17
N MET A 761 6.98 3.06 8.38
CA MET A 761 7.24 2.03 7.34
C MET A 761 8.41 2.43 6.43
N PHE A 762 8.54 3.73 6.12
CA PHE A 762 9.67 4.26 5.38
C PHE A 762 11.01 4.02 6.10
N GLU A 763 11.07 4.30 7.41
CA GLU A 763 12.26 4.09 8.24
C GLU A 763 12.57 2.60 8.41
N GLU A 764 11.55 1.74 8.56
CA GLU A 764 11.72 0.28 8.66
C GLU A 764 12.38 -0.29 7.38
N TYR A 765 11.89 0.09 6.19
CA TYR A 765 12.52 -0.33 4.93
C TYR A 765 13.95 0.22 4.79
N ARG A 766 14.16 1.50 5.13
CA ARG A 766 15.47 2.16 5.03
C ARG A 766 16.54 1.42 5.82
N GLU A 767 16.20 0.98 7.04
CA GLU A 767 17.09 0.21 7.89
C GLU A 767 17.57 -1.08 7.22
N LEU A 768 16.62 -1.87 6.71
CA LEU A 768 16.86 -3.17 6.11
C LEU A 768 17.57 -3.06 4.75
N VAL A 769 17.29 -2.02 3.97
CA VAL A 769 17.98 -1.75 2.69
C VAL A 769 19.43 -1.32 2.92
N VAL A 770 19.71 -0.51 3.95
CA VAL A 770 21.09 -0.20 4.35
C VAL A 770 21.81 -1.46 4.83
N GLN A 771 21.14 -2.33 5.59
CA GLN A 771 21.70 -3.64 5.95
C GLN A 771 22.01 -4.52 4.72
N PHE A 772 21.13 -4.54 3.71
CA PHE A 772 21.38 -5.25 2.46
C PHE A 772 22.64 -4.73 1.73
N GLY A 773 22.85 -3.41 1.72
CA GLY A 773 24.07 -2.81 1.18
C GLY A 773 25.34 -3.29 1.91
N PHE A 774 25.34 -3.34 3.24
CA PHE A 774 26.46 -3.91 4.01
C PHE A 774 26.72 -5.39 3.69
N CYS A 775 25.67 -6.17 3.44
CA CYS A 775 25.77 -7.60 3.11
C CYS A 775 26.22 -7.88 1.68
N THR A 776 26.25 -6.87 0.80
CA THR A 776 26.54 -7.08 -0.62
C THR A 776 27.75 -6.28 -1.10
N LEU A 777 27.89 -4.99 -0.74
CA LEU A 777 28.96 -4.12 -1.25
C LEU A 777 30.36 -4.52 -0.77
N PHE A 778 30.48 -4.96 0.48
CA PHE A 778 31.76 -5.21 1.16
C PHE A 778 31.86 -6.64 1.72
N VAL A 779 31.14 -7.58 1.11
CA VAL A 779 30.95 -8.92 1.69
C VAL A 779 32.23 -9.74 1.71
N THR A 780 33.17 -9.48 0.79
CA THR A 780 34.49 -10.13 0.78
C THR A 780 35.37 -9.68 1.95
N ALA A 781 35.17 -8.46 2.45
CA ALA A 781 35.86 -7.96 3.64
C ALA A 781 35.24 -8.49 4.93
N PHE A 782 33.92 -8.70 4.95
CA PHE A 782 33.22 -9.25 6.13
C PHE A 782 32.23 -10.36 5.78
N PRO A 783 32.70 -11.60 5.54
CA PRO A 783 31.86 -12.72 5.11
C PRO A 783 30.81 -13.18 6.14
N ILE A 784 30.95 -12.76 7.40
CA ILE A 784 30.01 -13.08 8.49
C ILE A 784 28.80 -12.12 8.47
N ALA A 785 28.80 -11.04 7.66
CA ALA A 785 27.70 -10.06 7.60
C ALA A 785 26.31 -10.71 7.45
N PRO A 786 26.10 -11.69 6.53
CA PRO A 786 24.80 -12.32 6.35
C PRO A 786 24.29 -13.08 7.58
N ILE A 787 25.18 -13.59 8.44
CA ILE A 787 24.81 -14.29 9.68
C ILE A 787 24.24 -13.29 10.69
N PHE A 788 24.93 -12.16 10.90
CA PHE A 788 24.43 -11.09 11.77
C PHE A 788 23.14 -10.47 11.23
N ALA A 789 23.06 -10.26 9.92
CA ALA A 789 21.86 -9.80 9.23
C ALA A 789 20.67 -10.75 9.44
N LEU A 790 20.89 -12.07 9.35
CA LEU A 790 19.85 -13.06 9.56
C LEU A 790 19.33 -13.03 11.01
N ILE A 791 20.22 -12.98 12.00
CA ILE A 791 19.85 -12.90 13.41
C ILE A 791 19.05 -11.61 13.67
N ASN A 792 19.51 -10.49 13.12
CA ASN A 792 18.81 -9.20 13.21
C ASN A 792 17.39 -9.31 12.65
N ASN A 793 17.24 -9.76 11.39
CA ASN A 793 15.93 -9.85 10.76
C ASN A 793 14.96 -10.82 11.46
N VAL A 794 15.45 -11.93 12.01
CA VAL A 794 14.60 -12.87 12.75
C VAL A 794 14.03 -12.22 14.01
N MET A 795 14.82 -11.40 14.71
CA MET A 795 14.35 -10.62 15.85
C MET A 795 13.43 -9.48 15.38
N GLU A 796 13.83 -8.76 14.34
CA GLU A 796 13.15 -7.59 13.78
C GLU A 796 11.70 -7.90 13.41
N ILE A 797 11.45 -9.00 12.67
CA ILE A 797 10.10 -9.44 12.29
C ILE A 797 9.18 -9.52 13.52
N ARG A 798 9.69 -9.99 14.66
CA ARG A 798 8.90 -10.19 15.88
C ARG A 798 8.79 -8.91 16.70
N VAL A 799 9.85 -8.12 16.75
CA VAL A 799 9.89 -6.83 17.45
C VAL A 799 8.94 -5.83 16.79
N ASP A 800 8.96 -5.74 15.45
CA ASP A 800 8.04 -4.90 14.68
C ASP A 800 6.58 -5.32 14.85
N ALA A 801 6.32 -6.63 14.79
CA ALA A 801 4.99 -7.16 15.03
C ALA A 801 4.47 -6.78 16.43
N TYR A 802 5.34 -6.87 17.45
CA TYR A 802 5.02 -6.48 18.81
C TYR A 802 4.84 -4.96 18.97
N LYS A 803 5.68 -4.16 18.31
CA LYS A 803 5.66 -2.70 18.25
C LYS A 803 4.31 -2.20 17.72
N LEU A 804 3.85 -2.76 16.60
CA LEU A 804 2.56 -2.45 15.97
C LEU A 804 1.37 -2.90 16.83
N LEU A 805 1.38 -4.13 17.36
CA LEU A 805 0.22 -4.67 18.08
C LEU A 805 0.04 -4.13 19.49
N THR A 806 1.09 -3.65 20.16
CA THR A 806 1.03 -3.35 21.61
C THR A 806 1.51 -1.98 22.01
N GLN A 807 2.43 -1.36 21.27
CA GLN A 807 3.07 -0.11 21.69
C GLN A 807 2.46 1.12 21.03
N HIS A 808 1.89 0.98 19.83
CA HIS A 808 1.35 2.09 19.07
C HIS A 808 -0.16 1.97 18.87
N ARG A 809 -0.80 3.10 18.53
CA ARG A 809 -2.15 3.12 17.98
C ARG A 809 -2.17 2.37 16.65
N ARG A 810 -3.32 1.78 16.31
CA ARG A 810 -3.51 1.11 15.02
C ARG A 810 -3.30 2.11 13.88
N PRO A 811 -2.31 1.90 13.00
CA PRO A 811 -2.16 2.71 11.80
C PRO A 811 -3.35 2.49 10.86
N ILE A 812 -3.67 3.53 10.09
CA ILE A 812 -4.77 3.46 9.14
C ILE A 812 -4.34 2.64 7.94
N ALA A 813 -5.21 1.74 7.49
CA ALA A 813 -4.90 0.81 6.42
C ALA A 813 -4.69 1.53 5.10
N GLN A 814 -3.54 1.33 4.47
CA GLN A 814 -3.19 1.91 3.17
C GLN A 814 -3.00 0.80 2.14
N GLY A 815 -3.45 1.05 0.91
CA GLY A 815 -3.14 0.19 -0.23
C GLY A 815 -1.68 0.39 -0.67
N ALA A 816 -1.07 -0.65 -1.21
CA ALA A 816 0.25 -0.60 -1.85
C ALA A 816 0.30 -1.62 -2.99
N GLN A 817 0.90 -1.20 -4.11
CA GLN A 817 1.12 -2.07 -5.27
C GLN A 817 2.47 -2.78 -5.19
N ASP A 818 3.48 -2.06 -4.71
CA ASP A 818 4.85 -2.51 -4.56
C ASP A 818 5.49 -1.82 -3.35
N ILE A 819 6.77 -2.11 -3.12
CA ILE A 819 7.57 -1.48 -2.05
C ILE A 819 8.05 -0.08 -2.46
N GLY A 820 7.61 0.44 -3.61
CA GLY A 820 8.05 1.71 -4.19
C GLY A 820 9.49 1.69 -4.66
N SER A 821 10.12 2.86 -4.61
CA SER A 821 11.49 3.11 -5.06
C SER A 821 12.57 2.22 -4.41
N TRP A 822 12.26 1.55 -3.30
CA TRP A 822 13.18 0.61 -2.65
C TRP A 822 13.60 -0.55 -3.55
N GLU A 823 12.71 -1.03 -4.43
CA GLU A 823 13.06 -2.08 -5.39
C GLU A 823 14.15 -1.61 -6.36
N THR A 824 14.00 -0.39 -6.87
CA THR A 824 14.98 0.24 -7.75
C THR A 824 16.32 0.43 -7.04
N ILE A 825 16.29 0.84 -5.77
CA ILE A 825 17.50 0.97 -4.95
C ILE A 825 18.20 -0.37 -4.74
N LEU A 826 17.47 -1.44 -4.43
CA LEU A 826 18.05 -2.78 -4.27
C LEU A 826 18.69 -3.29 -5.57
N MET A 827 18.05 -3.03 -6.72
CA MET A 827 18.65 -3.30 -8.02
C MET A 827 19.96 -2.53 -8.19
N MET A 828 19.98 -1.22 -7.93
CA MET A 828 21.21 -0.42 -8.03
C MET A 828 22.32 -0.94 -7.10
N LEU A 829 21.99 -1.25 -5.85
CA LEU A 829 22.94 -1.81 -4.88
C LEU A 829 23.51 -3.16 -5.35
N SER A 830 22.68 -4.04 -5.91
CA SER A 830 23.14 -5.32 -6.46
C SER A 830 24.12 -5.10 -7.63
N HIS A 831 23.94 -4.08 -8.46
CA HIS A 831 24.88 -3.79 -9.55
C HIS A 831 26.20 -3.20 -9.03
N ILE A 832 26.13 -2.19 -8.15
CA ILE A 832 27.31 -1.54 -7.56
C ILE A 832 28.15 -2.54 -6.76
N SER A 833 27.53 -3.54 -6.12
CA SER A 833 28.25 -4.55 -5.33
C SER A 833 29.13 -5.46 -6.18
N VAL A 834 28.79 -5.71 -7.45
CA VAL A 834 29.65 -6.51 -8.35
C VAL A 834 30.98 -5.82 -8.54
N LEU A 835 30.93 -4.54 -8.93
CA LEU A 835 32.13 -3.72 -9.13
C LEU A 835 32.91 -3.55 -7.82
N THR A 836 32.21 -3.27 -6.71
CA THR A 836 32.86 -3.05 -5.41
C THR A 836 33.63 -4.29 -4.95
N ASN A 837 33.03 -5.49 -5.03
CA ASN A 837 33.71 -6.72 -4.65
C ASN A 837 34.84 -7.10 -5.62
N ALA A 838 34.69 -6.83 -6.92
CA ALA A 838 35.76 -7.04 -7.91
C ALA A 838 36.99 -6.18 -7.55
N CYS A 839 36.77 -4.89 -7.26
CA CYS A 839 37.83 -3.98 -6.85
C CYS A 839 38.45 -4.38 -5.51
N LEU A 840 37.67 -4.81 -4.52
CA LEU A 840 38.20 -5.30 -3.23
C LEU A 840 39.13 -6.50 -3.43
N ILE A 841 38.73 -7.45 -4.28
CA ILE A 841 39.56 -8.63 -4.56
C ILE A 841 40.83 -8.22 -5.33
N ALA A 842 40.72 -7.30 -6.30
CA ALA A 842 41.84 -6.91 -7.13
C ALA A 842 42.91 -6.09 -6.38
N PHE A 843 42.49 -5.20 -5.48
CA PHE A 843 43.36 -4.23 -4.82
C PHE A 843 43.63 -4.51 -3.34
N GLN A 844 42.75 -5.23 -2.63
CA GLN A 844 42.89 -5.42 -1.17
C GLN A 844 43.18 -6.87 -0.75
N SER A 845 42.99 -7.87 -1.63
CA SER A 845 43.27 -9.28 -1.30
C SER A 845 44.76 -9.59 -1.48
N THR A 846 45.43 -9.83 -0.36
CA THR A 846 46.82 -10.32 -0.31
C THR A 846 46.93 -11.74 -0.86
N TRP A 847 45.92 -12.58 -0.64
CA TRP A 847 45.91 -13.96 -1.12
C TRP A 847 45.92 -14.01 -2.65
N MET A 848 45.05 -13.24 -3.31
CA MET A 848 44.97 -13.18 -4.78
C MET A 848 46.25 -12.62 -5.40
N GLU A 849 46.82 -11.58 -4.79
CA GLU A 849 48.05 -10.98 -5.26
C GLU A 849 49.21 -11.98 -5.25
N GLN A 850 49.46 -12.62 -4.10
CA GLN A 850 50.60 -13.51 -3.92
C GLN A 850 50.44 -14.86 -4.64
N ASN A 851 49.22 -15.40 -4.70
CA ASN A 851 49.00 -16.75 -5.23
C ASN A 851 48.56 -16.80 -6.68
N VAL A 852 48.00 -15.71 -7.22
CA VAL A 852 47.49 -15.66 -8.60
C VAL A 852 48.24 -14.60 -9.40
N PHE A 853 48.15 -13.32 -9.02
CA PHE A 853 48.63 -12.23 -9.88
C PHE A 853 50.15 -12.20 -10.03
N MET A 854 50.91 -12.36 -8.94
CA MET A 854 52.38 -12.36 -8.98
C MET A 854 52.97 -13.60 -9.66
N LYS A 855 52.24 -14.71 -9.72
CA LYS A 855 52.68 -15.96 -10.39
C LYS A 855 52.40 -15.97 -11.90
N LEU A 856 51.81 -14.91 -12.45
CA LEU A 856 51.59 -14.82 -13.88
C LEU A 856 52.92 -14.50 -14.60
N PRO A 857 53.24 -15.21 -15.71
CA PRO A 857 54.55 -15.09 -16.38
C PRO A 857 54.95 -13.66 -16.75
N GLY A 858 53.99 -12.83 -17.15
CA GLY A 858 54.22 -11.42 -17.51
C GLY A 858 54.47 -10.48 -16.33
N VAL A 859 54.05 -10.86 -15.11
CA VAL A 859 54.24 -10.06 -13.89
C VAL A 859 55.52 -10.49 -13.18
N GLU A 860 55.79 -11.80 -13.13
CA GLU A 860 57.00 -12.37 -12.54
C GLU A 860 58.26 -11.86 -13.25
N ALA A 861 58.23 -11.75 -14.58
CA ALA A 861 59.33 -11.20 -15.38
C ALA A 861 59.55 -9.69 -15.18
N ALA A 862 58.52 -8.94 -14.75
CA ALA A 862 58.57 -7.49 -14.54
C ALA A 862 58.95 -7.10 -13.09
N ASN A 863 59.07 -8.08 -12.19
CA ASN A 863 59.13 -7.88 -10.73
C ASN A 863 60.45 -7.27 -10.19
N GLY A 864 61.26 -6.66 -11.08
CA GLY A 864 62.56 -6.06 -10.74
C GLY A 864 62.74 -4.59 -11.13
N ASN A 865 61.81 -3.96 -11.87
CA ASN A 865 61.96 -2.59 -12.38
C ASN A 865 60.77 -1.68 -12.01
N GLY A 866 60.88 -0.91 -10.93
CA GLY A 866 59.98 0.21 -10.63
C GLY A 866 58.48 -0.13 -10.51
N PHE A 867 57.61 0.88 -10.71
CA PHE A 867 56.14 0.70 -10.66
C PHE A 867 55.71 -0.44 -11.59
N ASN A 868 55.12 -1.50 -11.02
CA ASN A 868 54.78 -2.71 -11.75
C ASN A 868 53.48 -2.52 -12.56
N TYR A 869 53.59 -1.84 -13.71
CA TYR A 869 52.48 -1.63 -14.66
C TYR A 869 51.85 -2.97 -15.13
N ALA A 870 52.62 -4.06 -15.14
CA ALA A 870 52.11 -5.39 -15.46
C ALA A 870 51.12 -5.89 -14.39
N LEU A 871 51.43 -5.72 -13.10
CA LEU A 871 50.51 -6.05 -12.00
C LEU A 871 49.23 -5.22 -12.06
N LEU A 872 49.33 -3.91 -12.31
CA LEU A 872 48.15 -3.05 -12.47
C LEU A 872 47.27 -3.49 -13.65
N THR A 873 47.89 -3.86 -14.77
CA THR A 873 47.18 -4.34 -15.96
C THR A 873 46.41 -5.62 -15.65
N VAL A 874 47.02 -6.58 -14.95
CA VAL A 874 46.36 -7.82 -14.52
C VAL A 874 45.19 -7.54 -13.57
N ARG A 875 45.35 -6.63 -12.61
CA ARG A 875 44.27 -6.25 -11.68
C ARG A 875 43.06 -5.66 -12.42
N LEU A 876 43.30 -4.72 -13.35
CA LEU A 876 42.24 -4.12 -14.17
C LEU A 876 41.56 -5.14 -15.10
N LEU A 877 42.35 -6.04 -15.71
CA LEU A 877 41.83 -7.12 -16.54
C LEU A 877 40.94 -8.08 -15.73
N PHE A 878 41.35 -8.43 -14.51
CA PHE A 878 40.55 -9.24 -13.61
C PHE A 878 39.21 -8.57 -13.28
N ILE A 879 39.21 -7.26 -12.96
CA ILE A 879 37.97 -6.52 -12.68
C ILE A 879 37.04 -6.57 -13.89
N PHE A 880 37.56 -6.27 -15.08
CA PHE A 880 36.80 -6.30 -16.33
C PHE A 880 36.17 -7.67 -16.58
N ILE A 881 36.96 -8.76 -16.46
CA ILE A 881 36.47 -10.12 -16.67
C ILE A 881 35.42 -10.49 -15.62
N PHE A 882 35.70 -10.26 -14.34
CA PHE A 882 34.79 -10.61 -13.24
C PHE A 882 33.45 -9.86 -13.40
N GLU A 883 33.50 -8.57 -13.69
CA GLU A 883 32.30 -7.74 -13.91
C GLU A 883 31.47 -8.29 -15.07
N HIS A 884 32.06 -8.51 -16.25
CA HIS A 884 31.31 -8.96 -17.44
C HIS A 884 30.74 -10.37 -17.25
N VAL A 885 31.48 -11.28 -16.60
CA VAL A 885 30.99 -12.63 -16.29
C VAL A 885 29.77 -12.54 -15.37
N VAL A 886 29.86 -11.76 -14.29
CA VAL A 886 28.75 -11.62 -13.35
C VAL A 886 27.56 -10.93 -14.03
N VAL A 887 27.76 -9.85 -14.77
CA VAL A 887 26.70 -9.15 -15.50
C VAL A 887 26.03 -10.08 -16.51
N PHE A 888 26.79 -10.89 -17.26
CA PHE A 888 26.24 -11.88 -18.17
C PHE A 888 25.37 -12.92 -17.44
N ILE A 889 25.84 -13.43 -16.30
CA ILE A 889 25.06 -14.35 -15.47
C ILE A 889 23.78 -13.67 -14.97
N LYS A 890 23.84 -12.41 -14.55
CA LYS A 890 22.67 -11.64 -14.10
C LYS A 890 21.64 -11.46 -15.21
N ILE A 891 22.07 -11.10 -16.42
CA ILE A 891 21.19 -11.02 -17.59
C ILE A 891 20.57 -12.40 -17.88
N GLY A 892 21.35 -13.47 -17.78
CA GLY A 892 20.85 -14.84 -17.89
C GLY A 892 19.76 -15.16 -16.85
N ILE A 893 19.95 -14.77 -15.60
CA ILE A 893 18.97 -14.96 -14.51
C ILE A 893 17.70 -14.16 -14.77
N ALA A 894 17.82 -12.90 -15.18
CA ALA A 894 16.68 -12.04 -15.49
C ALA A 894 15.86 -12.57 -16.68
N ASN A 895 16.51 -13.20 -17.66
CA ASN A 895 15.83 -13.84 -18.78
C ASN A 895 15.18 -15.18 -18.40
N LEU A 896 15.80 -15.93 -17.48
CA LEU A 896 15.29 -17.22 -17.01
C LEU A 896 14.10 -17.06 -16.06
N VAL A 897 14.21 -16.14 -15.09
CA VAL A 897 13.19 -15.85 -14.08
C VAL A 897 12.35 -14.68 -14.56
N ARG A 898 11.17 -14.95 -15.12
CA ARG A 898 10.24 -13.89 -15.53
C ARG A 898 9.74 -13.09 -14.32
N ASP A 899 9.78 -11.77 -14.41
CA ASP A 899 9.27 -10.82 -13.41
C ASP A 899 7.80 -11.08 -13.03
N MET A 900 6.98 -11.54 -13.97
CA MET A 900 5.63 -12.01 -13.70
C MET A 900 5.50 -13.49 -14.09
N PRO A 901 4.99 -14.35 -13.18
CA PRO A 901 4.76 -15.75 -13.52
C PRO A 901 3.67 -15.85 -14.58
N ARG A 902 3.76 -16.89 -15.42
CA ARG A 902 2.79 -17.12 -16.52
C ARG A 902 1.36 -17.22 -16.00
N THR A 903 1.16 -17.86 -14.85
CA THR A 903 -0.15 -18.04 -14.21
C THR A 903 -0.83 -16.71 -13.90
N VAL A 904 -0.10 -15.74 -13.33
CA VAL A 904 -0.63 -14.40 -13.05
C VAL A 904 -0.91 -13.64 -14.34
N LYS A 905 0.01 -13.71 -15.32
CA LYS A 905 -0.19 -13.05 -16.62
C LYS A 905 -1.46 -13.55 -17.32
N LEU A 906 -1.64 -14.87 -17.40
CA LEU A 906 -2.84 -15.49 -17.97
C LEU A 906 -4.09 -15.11 -17.18
N ALA A 907 -4.00 -15.04 -15.85
CA ALA A 907 -5.14 -14.66 -15.02
C ALA A 907 -5.56 -13.19 -15.24
N ILE A 908 -4.61 -12.27 -15.39
CA ILE A 908 -4.89 -10.86 -15.74
C ILE A 908 -5.50 -10.76 -17.15
N GLU A 909 -4.94 -11.47 -18.13
CA GLU A 909 -5.46 -11.50 -19.50
C GLU A 909 -6.89 -12.04 -19.52
N ARG A 910 -7.14 -13.12 -18.79
CA ARG A 910 -8.47 -13.71 -18.59
C ARG A 910 -9.45 -12.72 -17.96
N GLU A 911 -9.10 -12.10 -16.83
CA GLU A 911 -9.93 -11.08 -16.17
C GLU A 911 -10.27 -9.93 -17.13
N SER A 912 -9.30 -9.50 -17.93
CA SER A 912 -9.50 -8.44 -18.93
C SER A 912 -10.45 -8.87 -20.07
N TYR A 913 -10.40 -10.13 -20.48
CA TYR A 913 -11.27 -10.70 -21.50
C TYR A 913 -12.71 -10.79 -21.01
N TYR A 914 -12.95 -11.39 -19.84
CA TYR A 914 -14.29 -11.48 -19.27
C TYR A 914 -14.87 -10.12 -18.87
N THR A 915 -14.03 -9.18 -18.43
CA THR A 915 -14.49 -7.81 -18.20
C THR A 915 -15.01 -7.16 -19.48
N ARG A 916 -14.37 -7.41 -20.63
CA ARG A 916 -14.84 -6.92 -21.94
C ARG A 916 -16.14 -7.61 -22.35
N LEU A 917 -16.21 -8.94 -22.25
CA LEU A 917 -17.44 -9.71 -22.52
C LEU A 917 -18.62 -9.22 -21.68
N ALA A 918 -18.41 -8.99 -20.39
CA ALA A 918 -19.42 -8.49 -19.47
C ALA A 918 -19.84 -7.03 -19.76
N LEU A 919 -18.99 -6.24 -20.41
CA LEU A 919 -19.34 -4.89 -20.89
C LEU A 919 -20.12 -4.94 -22.20
N ASP A 920 -19.81 -5.90 -23.06
CA ASP A 920 -20.45 -6.08 -24.37
C ASP A 920 -21.73 -6.95 -24.29
N GLU A 921 -22.03 -7.52 -23.12
CA GLU A 921 -23.13 -8.49 -22.89
C GLU A 921 -23.07 -9.70 -23.83
N VAL A 922 -21.86 -10.14 -24.19
CA VAL A 922 -21.61 -11.27 -25.10
C VAL A 922 -21.12 -12.47 -24.30
N GLU A 923 -21.66 -13.66 -24.60
CA GLU A 923 -21.17 -14.91 -24.02
C GLU A 923 -19.77 -15.26 -24.57
N PRO A 924 -18.90 -15.91 -23.77
CA PRO A 924 -17.59 -16.31 -24.25
C PRO A 924 -17.73 -17.22 -25.48
N ALA A 925 -17.05 -16.88 -26.57
CA ALA A 925 -17.01 -17.72 -27.75
C ALA A 925 -16.36 -19.08 -27.41
N ILE A 926 -17.00 -20.16 -27.85
CA ILE A 926 -16.44 -21.52 -27.81
C ILE A 926 -15.39 -21.61 -28.93
N ASP A 927 -14.35 -22.42 -28.73
CA ASP A 927 -13.33 -22.64 -29.76
C ASP A 927 -13.99 -23.25 -31.00
N GLU A 928 -13.69 -22.70 -32.19
CA GLU A 928 -14.33 -23.12 -33.44
C GLU A 928 -14.11 -24.62 -33.71
N THR A 929 -12.98 -25.18 -33.26
CA THR A 929 -12.68 -26.62 -33.40
C THR A 929 -13.47 -27.52 -32.44
N LEU A 930 -13.97 -26.99 -31.33
CA LEU A 930 -14.83 -27.73 -30.40
C LEU A 930 -16.30 -27.64 -30.83
N GLU A 931 -16.72 -26.52 -31.41
CA GLU A 931 -18.04 -26.40 -32.04
C GLU A 931 -18.22 -27.41 -33.19
N ASP A 932 -17.13 -27.75 -33.90
CA ASP A 932 -17.16 -28.77 -34.95
C ASP A 932 -17.27 -30.20 -34.40
N LEU A 933 -16.75 -30.48 -33.19
CA LEU A 933 -16.84 -31.81 -32.56
C LEU A 933 -18.22 -32.08 -31.94
N ASP A 934 -18.82 -31.07 -31.29
CA ASP A 934 -20.18 -31.20 -30.74
C ASP A 934 -21.24 -31.26 -31.86
N ALA A 935 -20.94 -30.67 -33.03
CA ALA A 935 -21.82 -30.75 -34.21
C ALA A 935 -21.81 -32.13 -34.87
N ASP A 936 -20.73 -32.91 -34.73
CA ASP A 936 -20.64 -34.27 -35.25
C ASP A 936 -21.39 -35.28 -34.37
N ASP A 937 -21.56 -35.01 -33.06
CA ASP A 937 -22.34 -35.85 -32.15
C ASP A 937 -23.87 -35.65 -32.34
N ASP A 938 -24.31 -34.41 -32.61
CA ASP A 938 -25.73 -34.09 -32.89
C ASP A 938 -26.21 -34.56 -34.28
N GLU A 939 -25.31 -34.89 -35.22
CA GLU A 939 -25.66 -35.47 -36.53
C GLU A 939 -25.84 -37.01 -36.48
N SER A 940 -25.78 -37.64 -35.30
CA SER A 940 -25.93 -39.10 -35.14
C SER A 940 -27.29 -39.59 -34.58
N GLU A 941 -28.23 -38.70 -34.27
CA GLU A 941 -29.52 -39.10 -33.67
C GLU A 941 -30.73 -39.18 -34.62
N ASP A 942 -30.58 -38.86 -35.91
CA ASP A 942 -31.71 -38.95 -36.86
C ASP A 942 -31.31 -39.74 -38.11
N ASP A 943 -31.23 -41.08 -38.00
CA ASP A 943 -31.59 -41.99 -39.08
C ASP A 943 -31.93 -43.42 -38.55
N ASP A 944 -33.23 -43.69 -38.59
CA ASP A 944 -33.92 -44.97 -38.77
C ASP A 944 -34.12 -45.97 -37.62
N ASP A 945 -35.36 -45.94 -37.13
CA ASP A 945 -36.19 -47.08 -36.73
C ASP A 945 -35.92 -48.34 -37.57
N ASN A 946 -35.29 -49.34 -36.94
CA ASN A 946 -35.69 -50.73 -37.14
C ASN A 946 -35.69 -51.47 -35.80
N ASN A 947 -36.90 -51.79 -35.35
CA ASN A 947 -37.17 -52.69 -34.26
C ASN A 947 -36.47 -54.06 -34.46
N ASP A 948 -36.14 -54.66 -33.31
CA ASP A 948 -36.02 -56.11 -33.09
C ASP A 948 -34.62 -56.76 -33.13
N TRP A 949 -33.72 -56.29 -32.25
CA TRP A 949 -32.55 -57.10 -31.83
C TRP A 949 -32.33 -57.15 -30.31
N PHE A 950 -32.63 -56.07 -29.57
CA PHE A 950 -32.36 -55.99 -28.12
C PHE A 950 -33.41 -56.66 -27.22
N SER A 951 -34.53 -57.13 -27.77
CA SER A 951 -35.59 -57.89 -27.08
C SER A 951 -35.22 -59.36 -26.83
N ARG A 952 -34.07 -59.83 -27.34
CA ARG A 952 -33.71 -61.26 -27.37
C ARG A 952 -32.45 -61.68 -26.59
N PHE A 953 -31.75 -60.75 -25.93
CA PHE A 953 -30.51 -61.06 -25.17
C PHE A 953 -30.58 -60.79 -23.65
N LYS A 954 -31.80 -60.65 -23.10
CA LYS A 954 -32.01 -60.59 -21.65
C LYS A 954 -33.07 -61.58 -21.16
N LYS A 955 -33.06 -62.77 -21.74
CA LYS A 955 -33.63 -63.96 -21.12
C LYS A 955 -32.61 -65.09 -21.24
N ASP A 956 -32.41 -65.74 -20.10
CA ASP A 956 -31.64 -66.97 -19.91
C ASP A 956 -30.15 -66.77 -19.63
N SER A 957 -29.88 -66.18 -18.46
CA SER A 957 -28.94 -66.81 -17.54
C SER A 957 -29.53 -68.15 -17.09
N ASN A 958 -29.12 -69.25 -17.73
CA ASN A 958 -29.16 -70.59 -17.13
C ASN A 958 -28.17 -71.54 -17.85
N SER A 959 -27.32 -72.17 -17.03
CA SER A 959 -26.64 -73.47 -17.14
C SER A 959 -25.64 -73.75 -18.29
N ASP A 960 -24.35 -73.76 -17.92
CA ASP A 960 -23.36 -74.87 -17.96
C ASP A 960 -23.24 -75.82 -19.18
N GLU A 961 -21.97 -75.96 -19.65
CA GLU A 961 -21.25 -77.11 -20.26
C GLU A 961 -21.82 -77.71 -21.58
N GLU A 962 -21.08 -78.06 -22.66
CA GLU A 962 -19.77 -78.72 -22.82
C GLU A 962 -19.37 -78.76 -24.34
N ASP A 963 -18.07 -78.90 -24.62
CA ASP A 963 -17.38 -79.50 -25.79
C ASP A 963 -17.25 -78.86 -27.21
N ASN A 964 -15.97 -78.87 -27.65
CA ASN A 964 -15.31 -78.55 -28.95
C ASN A 964 -15.42 -79.77 -29.92
N PRO A 965 -14.88 -79.82 -31.18
CA PRO A 965 -14.00 -78.88 -31.93
C PRO A 965 -14.31 -78.70 -33.46
N ASP A 966 -13.38 -78.06 -34.19
CA ASP A 966 -13.21 -77.93 -35.68
C ASP A 966 -13.70 -76.59 -36.30
N GLU A 967 -13.09 -75.94 -37.32
CA GLU A 967 -11.82 -76.02 -38.06
C GLU A 967 -11.71 -74.76 -38.98
N LYS A 968 -10.47 -74.29 -39.24
CA LYS A 968 -9.92 -73.62 -40.47
C LYS A 968 -10.48 -72.25 -40.93
N ALA A 969 -9.73 -71.29 -41.46
CA ALA A 969 -8.40 -71.24 -42.12
C ALA A 969 -7.77 -69.84 -41.85
N GLY A 970 -6.48 -69.70 -41.51
CA GLY A 970 -5.33 -69.56 -42.42
C GLY A 970 -5.32 -68.18 -43.11
N MET A 971 -4.34 -67.29 -43.06
CA MET A 971 -2.87 -67.39 -42.98
C MET A 971 -2.35 -65.92 -42.92
N GLY A 972 -1.43 -65.53 -42.03
CA GLY A 972 0.00 -65.43 -42.36
C GLY A 972 0.50 -63.98 -42.58
N ILE A 973 1.11 -63.42 -41.54
CA ILE A 973 2.01 -62.22 -41.44
C ILE A 973 3.47 -62.67 -41.83
N PRO A 974 4.57 -61.88 -42.00
CA PRO A 974 4.85 -60.41 -41.94
C PRO A 974 5.70 -59.81 -43.11
N GLU A 975 5.98 -58.51 -43.01
CA GLU A 975 7.34 -57.88 -42.99
C GLU A 975 7.64 -56.74 -44.00
N GLU A 976 8.01 -55.58 -43.42
CA GLU A 976 9.06 -54.60 -43.80
C GLU A 976 8.99 -53.59 -45.00
N THR A 977 9.23 -52.31 -44.62
CA THR A 977 10.14 -51.27 -45.20
C THR A 977 9.61 -50.01 -45.92
N ALA A 978 10.24 -48.88 -45.51
CA ALA A 978 10.55 -47.61 -46.22
C ALA A 978 9.40 -46.60 -46.48
N ALA A 979 9.57 -45.27 -46.51
CA ALA A 979 10.59 -44.27 -46.14
C ALA A 979 9.97 -42.86 -46.40
N GLU A 980 10.60 -41.81 -45.84
CA GLU A 980 10.64 -40.41 -46.37
C GLU A 980 9.39 -39.50 -46.36
N ASN A 981 9.35 -38.47 -45.49
CA ASN A 981 9.90 -37.12 -45.79
C ASN A 981 9.56 -36.10 -44.70
N ASP A 982 10.59 -35.67 -43.97
CA ASP A 982 10.64 -34.49 -43.12
C ASP A 982 10.96 -33.26 -43.98
N GLU A 983 9.98 -32.43 -44.35
CA GLU A 983 10.27 -31.12 -44.97
C GLU A 983 9.23 -30.00 -44.72
N GLU A 984 8.20 -30.21 -43.89
CA GLU A 984 7.19 -29.17 -43.62
C GLU A 984 7.33 -28.43 -42.27
N LEU A 985 8.21 -28.88 -41.38
CA LEU A 985 8.32 -28.30 -40.03
C LEU A 985 9.40 -27.21 -39.87
N GLU A 986 10.39 -27.12 -40.78
CA GLU A 986 11.45 -26.11 -40.71
C GLU A 986 11.14 -24.80 -41.46
N ALA A 987 10.09 -24.75 -42.28
CA ALA A 987 9.72 -23.54 -43.03
C ALA A 987 8.89 -22.53 -42.22
N LEU A 988 8.26 -22.94 -41.12
CA LEU A 988 7.37 -22.07 -40.32
C LEU A 988 8.07 -21.31 -39.17
N ILE A 989 9.36 -21.57 -38.91
CA ILE A 989 10.11 -20.92 -37.82
C ILE A 989 10.97 -19.74 -38.29
N LYS A 990 11.07 -19.46 -39.60
CA LYS A 990 12.04 -18.47 -40.14
C LYS A 990 11.48 -17.18 -40.77
N ALA A 991 10.19 -16.87 -40.61
CA ALA A 991 9.64 -15.60 -41.11
C ALA A 991 8.75 -14.91 -40.06
N GLY A 992 9.26 -13.86 -39.41
CA GLY A 992 8.43 -12.96 -38.61
C GLY A 992 9.08 -12.23 -37.44
N GLY A 993 10.30 -11.71 -37.61
CA GLY A 993 10.86 -10.73 -36.67
C GLY A 993 10.48 -9.29 -37.05
N CYS A 994 9.76 -8.59 -36.15
CA CYS A 994 9.79 -7.14 -35.92
C CYS A 994 8.74 -6.86 -34.80
N GLY A 995 9.06 -6.33 -33.62
CA GLY A 995 9.78 -5.10 -33.36
C GLY A 995 8.77 -3.96 -33.18
N CYS A 996 8.36 -3.66 -31.94
CA CYS A 996 7.56 -2.47 -31.64
C CYS A 996 8.10 -1.77 -30.39
N ALA A 997 8.85 -0.70 -30.64
CA ALA A 997 9.20 0.33 -29.68
C ALA A 997 8.44 1.63 -30.04
N ALA A 998 7.85 2.24 -29.01
CA ALA A 998 7.74 3.68 -28.72
C ALA A 998 7.10 4.72 -29.69
N HIS A 999 6.30 5.60 -29.05
CA HIS A 999 6.04 7.04 -29.31
C HIS A 999 5.15 7.54 -30.49
N GLY A 1000 4.14 8.34 -30.13
CA GLY A 1000 4.12 9.80 -30.40
C GLY A 1000 3.39 10.35 -31.64
N ASP A 1001 2.29 11.07 -31.37
CA ASP A 1001 1.73 12.26 -32.06
C ASP A 1001 1.29 12.25 -33.55
N GLY A 1002 0.08 12.82 -33.78
CA GLY A 1002 -0.10 13.86 -34.80
C GLY A 1002 -1.00 13.64 -36.05
N ILE A 1003 -2.30 13.94 -35.92
CA ILE A 1003 -3.10 14.88 -36.76
C ILE A 1003 -3.40 14.61 -38.29
N ILE A 1004 -4.71 14.77 -38.59
CA ILE A 1004 -5.45 15.08 -39.86
C ILE A 1004 -5.73 13.97 -40.90
N GLY A 1005 -7.02 13.84 -41.25
CA GLY A 1005 -7.45 13.36 -42.57
C GLY A 1005 -8.87 12.79 -42.64
N THR A 1006 -9.88 13.65 -42.80
CA THR A 1006 -11.25 13.26 -43.18
C THR A 1006 -11.31 12.69 -44.60
N SER A 1007 -12.01 11.57 -44.83
CA SER A 1007 -12.91 11.46 -45.99
C SER A 1007 -13.99 10.39 -45.79
N LYS A 1008 -15.25 10.79 -46.03
CA LYS A 1008 -16.34 9.92 -46.44
C LYS A 1008 -16.15 9.60 -47.92
N GLY A 1009 -16.34 8.36 -48.34
CA GLY A 1009 -16.42 7.98 -49.76
C GLY A 1009 -16.24 6.48 -49.95
N GLY A 1010 -17.24 5.82 -50.54
CA GLY A 1010 -17.43 4.38 -50.48
C GLY A 1010 -16.37 3.51 -51.15
N PHE A 1011 -16.27 2.28 -50.65
CA PHE A 1011 -15.73 1.11 -51.35
C PHE A 1011 -16.46 -0.13 -50.80
N GLU A 1012 -17.73 -0.29 -51.19
CA GLU A 1012 -18.38 -1.60 -51.18
C GLU A 1012 -17.87 -2.36 -52.41
N GLY A 1013 -17.10 -3.42 -52.16
CA GLY A 1013 -16.61 -4.32 -53.20
C GLY A 1013 -15.17 -4.75 -52.94
N THR A 1014 -14.92 -6.05 -52.90
CA THR A 1014 -13.59 -6.71 -52.88
C THR A 1014 -12.85 -6.92 -51.56
N TRP A 1015 -13.54 -7.04 -50.41
CA TRP A 1015 -12.90 -7.55 -49.18
C TRP A 1015 -12.93 -9.09 -49.04
N MET A 1016 -13.85 -9.79 -49.73
CA MET A 1016 -14.03 -11.24 -49.54
C MET A 1016 -12.97 -12.11 -50.23
N SER A 1017 -12.28 -11.63 -51.28
CA SER A 1017 -11.32 -12.44 -52.04
C SER A 1017 -9.96 -12.65 -51.34
N ARG A 1018 -9.72 -12.02 -50.19
CA ARG A 1018 -8.48 -12.18 -49.41
C ARG A 1018 -8.49 -13.34 -48.41
N PHE A 1019 -9.64 -13.97 -48.19
CA PHE A 1019 -9.77 -15.11 -47.28
C PHE A 1019 -9.60 -16.42 -48.03
N LYS A 1020 -9.00 -17.42 -47.38
CA LYS A 1020 -8.93 -18.78 -47.91
C LYS A 1020 -10.36 -19.28 -48.22
N PRO A 1021 -10.56 -20.17 -49.21
CA PRO A 1021 -11.89 -20.65 -49.61
C PRO A 1021 -12.70 -21.21 -48.42
N GLU A 1022 -12.02 -21.89 -47.49
CA GLU A 1022 -12.59 -22.44 -46.26
C GLU A 1022 -13.15 -21.36 -45.33
N THR A 1023 -12.41 -20.26 -45.13
CA THR A 1023 -12.86 -19.14 -44.31
C THR A 1023 -14.02 -18.38 -44.95
N GLN A 1024 -14.06 -18.31 -46.29
CA GLN A 1024 -15.22 -17.77 -47.01
C GLN A 1024 -16.47 -18.66 -46.87
N ALA A 1025 -16.29 -19.99 -46.90
CA ALA A 1025 -17.36 -20.95 -46.72
C ALA A 1025 -17.92 -20.90 -45.29
N ALA A 1026 -17.06 -20.84 -44.27
CA ALA A 1026 -17.42 -20.67 -42.86
C ALA A 1026 -18.19 -19.35 -42.63
N LEU A 1027 -17.72 -18.23 -43.20
CA LEU A 1027 -18.42 -16.95 -43.08
C LEU A 1027 -19.80 -16.97 -43.75
N LYS A 1028 -19.93 -17.63 -44.91
CA LYS A 1028 -21.22 -17.81 -45.61
C LYS A 1028 -22.18 -18.71 -44.81
N ARG A 1029 -21.67 -19.77 -44.18
CA ARG A 1029 -22.46 -20.63 -43.26
C ARG A 1029 -22.95 -19.83 -42.05
N ARG A 1030 -22.08 -19.00 -41.45
CA ARG A 1030 -22.41 -18.09 -40.34
C ARG A 1030 -23.45 -17.03 -40.73
N GLN A 1031 -23.36 -16.45 -41.93
CA GLN A 1031 -24.36 -15.52 -42.45
C GLN A 1031 -25.71 -16.19 -42.72
N ARG A 1032 -25.72 -17.45 -43.22
CA ARG A 1032 -26.94 -18.26 -43.36
C ARG A 1032 -27.57 -18.58 -42.01
N ARG A 1033 -26.80 -18.98 -40.99
CA ARG A 1033 -27.30 -19.24 -39.63
C ARG A 1033 -27.86 -17.98 -38.97
N ARG A 1034 -27.20 -16.81 -39.11
CA ARG A 1034 -27.74 -15.51 -38.63
C ARG A 1034 -29.03 -15.10 -39.35
N ARG A 1035 -29.14 -15.36 -40.65
CA ARG A 1035 -30.41 -15.14 -41.37
C ARG A 1035 -31.51 -16.06 -40.86
N LYS A 1036 -31.24 -17.34 -40.62
CA LYS A 1036 -32.22 -18.27 -40.04
C LYS A 1036 -32.66 -17.86 -38.63
N GLN A 1037 -31.72 -17.45 -37.77
CA GLN A 1037 -32.05 -16.95 -36.41
C GLN A 1037 -32.85 -15.63 -36.44
N ASN A 1038 -32.53 -14.71 -37.36
CA ASN A 1038 -33.31 -13.47 -37.49
C ASN A 1038 -34.70 -13.72 -38.07
N ILE A 1039 -34.86 -14.70 -38.97
CA ILE A 1039 -36.17 -15.14 -39.47
C ILE A 1039 -36.98 -15.80 -38.34
N ALA A 1040 -36.35 -16.64 -37.50
CA ALA A 1040 -37.00 -17.24 -36.33
C ALA A 1040 -37.42 -16.21 -35.27
N LYS A 1041 -36.63 -15.13 -35.09
CA LYS A 1041 -36.97 -13.99 -34.21
C LYS A 1041 -38.00 -13.02 -34.79
N THR A 1042 -38.31 -13.10 -36.08
CA THR A 1042 -39.38 -12.31 -36.70
C THR A 1042 -40.66 -13.12 -36.90
N SER A 1043 -40.61 -14.44 -36.72
CA SER A 1043 -41.77 -15.34 -36.68
C SER A 1043 -42.28 -15.66 -35.27
N ALA A 1044 -41.59 -15.21 -34.22
CA ALA A 1044 -42.03 -15.22 -32.82
C ALA A 1044 -42.34 -13.79 -32.38
#